data_AF-A0A8J7HNG6-F1
#
_entry.id   AF-A0A8J7HNG6-F1
#
_cell.length_a   1.000
_cell.length_b   1.000
_cell.length_c   1.000
_cell.angle_alpha   90.00
_cell.angle_beta   90.00
_cell.angle_gamma   90.00
#
_symmetry.space_group_name_H-M   'P 1'
#
loop_
_entity.id
_entity.type
_entity.pdbx_description
1 polymer ?
#
loop_
_entity_poly.entity_id
_entity_poly.type
_entity_poly.pdbx_seq_one_letter_code
_entity_poly.pdbx_strand_id
1 'polypeptide(L)'
;MSFKVSGRIYEAESGNGIPNLIIEAFDKDVVKNDKLGQVKTNIDGTFEITYSQADFQGKFEKFEGNADLYIVVKTPDMREILYSSENKIRSNAKNHEHFDVAIPKATLLANKERSSKDNKQLLKLLIGIAWIDGVLEPGEQVFLQRMVNEKGLADDPEIQSLLSVDKPVQPEECYGWLQAYLGNNSSDKDFQELYEALNSLMYSDGALDSQEKELLAELATTDVANAQSRQLTLQRRFMSMMLDSKFLANVLQMERSSIVSQTAMGTGYYARVPYQIISRFSTTASTKILADDMAKLYLTDNFAPVNKQITADNLTVEGELPKELEGMFLRNGPNPQFKPIGLHHWLDGDGMLHSVEISNGKAKYRNRYIRTDGFKVEQTQGKAIWPGLLNLPRFDTPYGLMMKNTANTSCVFHAGKLLALWEAGAPYEIQLPDLETVGVYTFNNKLASTFTAHPKVDPVTGEMIVFGFAPIAPPYLEYSVVSKEGELKRTVPIDIPAPVMMHDFAITEHYTIFLDMPLTFKPMRIMQGQLPIKFEPQNPSRIGILPRNGDNRTIRWFEVSACMLYHVGNAWEEGDEVVLFATRTPDTYLFIPQEDKGEGGETEFEQFRLYRYRINLATGVVKEEALDDVATEFPRINDDFTGRKTRYMYASRQATYMRPRLLLDGLIKYDLETGSSQVHEFGRGRFGGDSAFAPRPGAAAEDDGWLLTMVWDAVAKQSELLVIDAQNFTSEPVARVIMPQRVPYGFHATWISSLAMATY
;
A
#
# COMPACT_ATOMS: atom_id res chain seq x y z
N MET A 1 -49.71 7.10 -34.28
CA MET A 1 -48.86 7.46 -35.44
C MET A 1 -47.67 6.51 -35.44
N SER A 2 -47.22 6.01 -36.59
CA SER A 2 -46.05 5.12 -36.69
C SER A 2 -44.85 5.94 -37.15
N PHE A 3 -43.74 5.82 -36.43
CA PHE A 3 -42.48 6.48 -36.69
C PHE A 3 -41.43 5.45 -37.12
N LYS A 4 -40.49 5.87 -37.95
CA LYS A 4 -39.48 4.99 -38.54
C LYS A 4 -38.10 5.60 -38.48
N VAL A 5 -37.12 4.84 -38.01
CA VAL A 5 -35.70 5.14 -38.14
C VAL A 5 -35.09 4.11 -39.08
N SER A 6 -34.38 4.56 -40.10
CA SER A 6 -33.68 3.67 -41.03
C SER A 6 -32.28 4.19 -41.29
N GLY A 7 -31.42 3.38 -41.89
CA GLY A 7 -30.07 3.86 -42.17
C GLY A 7 -29.16 2.79 -42.72
N ARG A 8 -27.91 3.19 -42.97
CA ARG A 8 -26.83 2.29 -43.35
C ARG A 8 -25.58 2.55 -42.52
N ILE A 9 -25.00 1.48 -42.01
CA ILE A 9 -23.70 1.49 -41.35
C ILE A 9 -22.68 0.91 -42.32
N TYR A 10 -21.62 1.67 -42.61
CA TYR A 10 -20.60 1.29 -43.57
C TYR A 10 -19.20 1.64 -43.10
N GLU A 11 -18.20 0.92 -43.59
CA GLU A 11 -16.79 1.24 -43.34
C GLU A 11 -16.43 2.52 -44.11
N ALA A 12 -15.86 3.52 -43.43
CA ALA A 12 -15.62 4.84 -43.99
C ALA A 12 -14.71 4.82 -45.23
N GLU A 13 -13.73 3.92 -45.25
CA GLU A 13 -12.68 3.86 -46.27
C GLU A 13 -13.10 3.06 -47.50
N SER A 14 -13.89 1.99 -47.35
CA SER A 14 -14.31 1.14 -48.48
C SER A 14 -15.74 1.39 -48.95
N GLY A 15 -16.59 2.02 -48.13
CA GLY A 15 -18.01 2.18 -48.41
C GLY A 15 -18.82 0.88 -48.31
N ASN A 16 -18.18 -0.22 -47.87
CA ASN A 16 -18.85 -1.51 -47.71
C ASN A 16 -19.78 -1.48 -46.50
N GLY A 17 -20.96 -2.09 -46.66
CA GLY A 17 -21.89 -2.25 -45.55
C GLY A 17 -21.30 -3.13 -44.46
N ILE A 18 -21.52 -2.79 -43.19
CA ILE A 18 -21.04 -3.59 -42.06
C ILE A 18 -22.21 -4.43 -41.53
N PRO A 19 -22.20 -5.74 -41.77
CA PRO A 19 -23.28 -6.60 -41.32
C PRO A 19 -23.21 -6.89 -39.83
N ASN A 20 -24.33 -7.34 -39.29
CA ASN A 20 -24.46 -7.89 -37.95
C ASN A 20 -24.26 -6.93 -36.77
N LEU A 21 -24.13 -5.63 -37.00
CA LEU A 21 -24.06 -4.64 -35.92
C LEU A 21 -25.43 -4.43 -35.29
N ILE A 22 -25.46 -4.11 -34.00
CA ILE A 22 -26.70 -3.82 -33.26
C ILE A 22 -26.93 -2.32 -33.27
N ILE A 23 -28.12 -1.91 -33.72
CA ILE A 23 -28.55 -0.51 -33.73
C ILE A 23 -29.65 -0.35 -32.71
N GLU A 24 -29.47 0.62 -31.81
CA GLU A 24 -30.49 1.04 -30.86
C GLU A 24 -30.88 2.49 -31.16
N ALA A 25 -32.18 2.77 -31.13
CA ALA A 25 -32.74 4.11 -31.24
C ALA A 25 -33.32 4.55 -29.89
N PHE A 26 -33.10 5.81 -29.53
CA PHE A 26 -33.51 6.37 -28.25
C PHE A 26 -34.16 7.73 -28.42
N ASP A 27 -35.13 8.03 -27.55
CA ASP A 27 -35.55 9.39 -27.24
C ASP A 27 -34.66 9.97 -26.12
N LYS A 28 -34.38 11.26 -26.19
CA LYS A 28 -33.49 11.95 -25.25
C LYS A 28 -34.31 12.81 -24.29
N ASP A 29 -34.53 12.28 -23.10
CA ASP A 29 -35.25 12.99 -22.04
C ASP A 29 -34.33 13.58 -20.99
N VAL A 30 -34.85 14.55 -20.24
CA VAL A 30 -34.09 15.25 -19.16
C VAL A 30 -33.77 14.31 -18.01
N VAL A 31 -34.65 13.35 -17.71
CA VAL A 31 -34.53 12.47 -16.53
C VAL A 31 -34.05 11.07 -16.90
N LYS A 32 -34.58 10.47 -17.98
CA LYS A 32 -34.20 9.12 -18.41
C LYS A 32 -34.55 8.92 -19.89
N ASN A 33 -33.53 8.67 -20.71
CA ASN A 33 -33.71 8.36 -22.13
C ASN A 33 -34.59 7.10 -22.33
N ASP A 34 -35.64 7.20 -23.16
CA ASP A 34 -36.48 6.08 -23.54
C ASP A 34 -35.94 5.30 -24.76
N LYS A 35 -35.96 3.97 -24.70
CA LYS A 35 -35.50 3.10 -25.80
C LYS A 35 -36.63 2.82 -26.78
N LEU A 36 -36.51 3.34 -27.99
CA LEU A 36 -37.53 3.24 -29.05
C LEU A 36 -37.52 1.90 -29.78
N GLY A 37 -36.35 1.25 -29.87
CA GLY A 37 -36.23 -0.05 -30.51
C GLY A 37 -34.80 -0.47 -30.80
N GLN A 38 -34.65 -1.72 -31.25
CA GLN A 38 -33.36 -2.34 -31.56
C GLN A 38 -33.47 -3.25 -32.78
N VAL A 39 -32.47 -3.22 -33.66
CA VAL A 39 -32.38 -4.12 -34.81
C VAL A 39 -30.93 -4.44 -35.14
N LYS A 40 -30.69 -5.51 -35.90
CA LYS A 40 -29.38 -5.92 -36.39
C LYS A 40 -29.21 -5.50 -37.87
N THR A 41 -28.05 -4.98 -38.26
CA THR A 41 -27.80 -4.63 -39.67
C THR A 41 -27.75 -5.88 -40.55
N ASN A 42 -28.30 -5.77 -41.77
CA ASN A 42 -28.24 -6.84 -42.76
C ASN A 42 -26.89 -6.89 -43.50
N ILE A 43 -26.77 -7.74 -44.52
CA ILE A 43 -25.51 -7.94 -45.28
C ILE A 43 -24.95 -6.64 -45.88
N ASP A 44 -25.82 -5.70 -46.23
CA ASP A 44 -25.46 -4.41 -46.84
C ASP A 44 -25.27 -3.30 -45.80
N GLY A 45 -25.31 -3.64 -44.51
CA GLY A 45 -25.18 -2.71 -43.40
C GLY A 45 -26.43 -1.88 -43.12
N THR A 46 -27.56 -2.19 -43.76
CA THR A 46 -28.80 -1.43 -43.63
C THR A 46 -29.65 -1.89 -42.45
N PHE A 47 -30.43 -0.98 -41.87
CA PHE A 47 -31.29 -1.24 -40.74
C PHE A 47 -32.59 -0.43 -40.78
N GLU A 48 -33.60 -0.91 -40.05
CA GLU A 48 -34.89 -0.26 -39.88
C GLU A 48 -35.51 -0.57 -38.51
N ILE A 49 -35.94 0.47 -37.79
CA ILE A 49 -36.63 0.41 -36.51
C ILE A 49 -37.95 1.16 -36.66
N THR A 50 -39.05 0.52 -36.28
CA THR A 50 -40.38 1.17 -36.24
C THR A 50 -40.81 1.32 -34.78
N TYR A 51 -41.30 2.49 -34.42
CA TYR A 51 -41.75 2.82 -33.07
C TYR A 51 -43.03 3.68 -33.15
N SER A 52 -43.72 3.83 -32.03
CA SER A 52 -44.99 4.52 -31.90
C SER A 52 -44.90 5.65 -30.88
N GLN A 53 -45.91 6.51 -30.89
CA GLN A 53 -46.02 7.60 -29.91
C GLN A 53 -46.05 7.11 -28.45
N ALA A 54 -46.49 5.88 -28.20
CA ALA A 54 -46.53 5.32 -26.85
C ALA A 54 -45.14 4.92 -26.32
N ASP A 55 -44.14 4.79 -27.20
CA ASP A 55 -42.79 4.35 -26.84
C ASP A 55 -41.91 5.48 -26.30
N PHE A 56 -42.42 6.73 -26.34
CA PHE A 56 -41.68 7.92 -25.90
C PHE A 56 -42.53 9.01 -25.21
N GLN A 57 -43.83 8.80 -25.01
CA GLN A 57 -44.66 9.74 -24.23
C GLN A 57 -44.95 9.15 -22.84
N GLY A 58 -44.14 9.57 -21.86
CA GLY A 58 -44.29 9.20 -20.46
C GLY A 58 -45.56 9.78 -19.81
N LYS A 59 -46.02 9.17 -18.69
CA LYS A 59 -47.21 9.65 -17.94
C LYS A 59 -47.03 11.05 -17.32
N PHE A 60 -45.82 11.60 -17.29
CA PHE A 60 -45.47 12.86 -16.61
C PHE A 60 -45.08 14.01 -17.56
N GLU A 61 -44.82 13.76 -18.85
CA GLU A 61 -44.54 14.81 -19.85
C GLU A 61 -45.78 15.10 -20.72
N LYS A 62 -46.67 15.98 -20.24
CA LYS A 62 -47.90 16.37 -20.97
C LYS A 62 -47.67 17.28 -22.20
N PHE A 63 -46.42 17.61 -22.53
CA PHE A 63 -46.08 18.58 -23.59
C PHE A 63 -44.84 18.20 -24.43
N GLU A 64 -44.57 16.92 -24.64
CA GLU A 64 -43.54 16.53 -25.61
C GLU A 64 -44.07 16.53 -27.05
N GLY A 65 -43.25 17.06 -27.95
CA GLY A 65 -43.44 16.98 -29.40
C GLY A 65 -43.19 15.56 -29.91
N ASN A 66 -42.53 15.43 -31.06
CA ASN A 66 -41.98 14.14 -31.47
C ASN A 66 -40.63 13.89 -30.77
N ALA A 67 -40.18 12.64 -30.74
CA ALA A 67 -38.94 12.22 -30.09
C ALA A 67 -37.69 13.03 -30.50
N ASP A 68 -36.82 13.32 -29.53
CA ASP A 68 -35.48 13.85 -29.65
C ASP A 68 -34.49 12.71 -29.94
N LEU A 69 -34.44 12.32 -31.22
CA LEU A 69 -33.89 11.04 -31.64
C LEU A 69 -32.35 11.02 -31.73
N TYR A 70 -31.74 9.97 -31.16
CA TYR A 70 -30.37 9.56 -31.49
C TYR A 70 -30.25 8.04 -31.62
N ILE A 71 -29.19 7.59 -32.30
CA ILE A 71 -28.89 6.17 -32.45
C ILE A 71 -27.54 5.80 -31.83
N VAL A 72 -27.44 4.56 -31.40
CA VAL A 72 -26.20 3.94 -30.93
C VAL A 72 -25.93 2.71 -31.77
N VAL A 73 -24.72 2.61 -32.31
CA VAL A 73 -24.23 1.47 -33.08
C VAL A 73 -23.29 0.67 -32.21
N LYS A 74 -23.60 -0.61 -32.02
CA LYS A 74 -22.85 -1.52 -31.15
C LYS A 74 -22.35 -2.72 -31.93
N THR A 75 -21.31 -3.35 -31.39
CA THR A 75 -20.84 -4.67 -31.81
C THR A 75 -21.95 -5.72 -31.71
N PRO A 76 -21.85 -6.86 -32.44
CA PRO A 76 -22.87 -7.92 -32.41
C PRO A 76 -23.13 -8.49 -31.00
N ASP A 77 -22.12 -8.46 -30.13
CA ASP A 77 -22.19 -8.87 -28.73
C ASP A 77 -22.66 -7.75 -27.80
N MET A 78 -22.96 -6.56 -28.32
CA MET A 78 -23.36 -5.35 -27.60
C MET A 78 -22.34 -4.80 -26.57
N ARG A 79 -21.08 -5.24 -26.59
CA ARG A 79 -20.03 -4.82 -25.63
C ARG A 79 -19.51 -3.40 -25.89
N GLU A 80 -19.28 -3.04 -27.14
CA GLU A 80 -18.68 -1.76 -27.49
C GLU A 80 -19.63 -0.90 -28.32
N ILE A 81 -19.66 0.39 -27.98
CA ILE A 81 -20.29 1.41 -28.81
C ILE A 81 -19.28 1.81 -29.87
N LEU A 82 -19.52 1.39 -31.11
CA LEU A 82 -18.71 1.78 -32.25
C LEU A 82 -19.01 3.21 -32.71
N TYR A 83 -20.24 3.68 -32.43
CA TYR A 83 -20.68 5.04 -32.74
C TYR A 83 -21.92 5.42 -31.93
N SER A 84 -22.01 6.67 -31.49
CA SER A 84 -23.23 7.26 -30.92
C SER A 84 -23.49 8.63 -31.54
N SER A 85 -24.74 8.87 -31.94
CA SER A 85 -25.17 10.21 -32.37
C SER A 85 -25.74 11.05 -31.23
N GLU A 86 -25.54 10.68 -29.96
CA GLU A 86 -26.06 11.42 -28.81
C GLU A 86 -25.52 12.86 -28.73
N ASN A 87 -24.32 13.13 -29.26
CA ASN A 87 -23.79 14.49 -29.39
C ASN A 87 -24.36 15.27 -30.58
N LYS A 88 -25.28 14.65 -31.35
CA LYS A 88 -25.95 15.20 -32.54
C LYS A 88 -27.41 14.74 -32.57
N ILE A 89 -28.12 14.97 -31.47
CA ILE A 89 -29.55 14.64 -31.34
C ILE A 89 -30.36 15.36 -32.42
N ARG A 90 -31.33 14.65 -33.00
CA ARG A 90 -32.31 15.22 -33.92
C ARG A 90 -33.56 15.57 -33.13
N SER A 91 -33.62 16.83 -32.68
CA SER A 91 -34.77 17.28 -31.90
C SER A 91 -36.06 17.29 -32.73
N ASN A 92 -37.17 16.88 -32.12
CA ASN A 92 -38.49 16.81 -32.74
C ASN A 92 -38.50 16.04 -34.08
N ALA A 93 -38.04 14.80 -34.03
CA ALA A 93 -37.86 13.92 -35.19
C ALA A 93 -39.11 13.78 -36.06
N LYS A 94 -38.92 13.64 -37.39
CA LYS A 94 -40.01 13.41 -38.33
C LYS A 94 -40.54 11.97 -38.21
N ASN A 95 -41.68 11.70 -38.85
CA ASN A 95 -42.25 10.35 -38.96
C ASN A 95 -41.29 9.34 -39.62
N HIS A 96 -40.29 9.81 -40.37
CA HIS A 96 -39.22 8.99 -40.92
C HIS A 96 -37.89 9.73 -40.84
N GLU A 97 -36.94 9.16 -40.10
CA GLU A 97 -35.57 9.64 -39.98
C GLU A 97 -34.57 8.64 -40.60
N HIS A 98 -33.53 9.17 -41.23
CA HIS A 98 -32.50 8.38 -41.91
C HIS A 98 -31.09 8.66 -41.38
N PHE A 99 -30.34 7.63 -41.01
CA PHE A 99 -28.97 7.73 -40.46
C PHE A 99 -27.97 6.92 -41.29
N ASP A 100 -27.08 7.62 -41.97
CA ASP A 100 -25.91 7.02 -42.60
C ASP A 100 -24.68 7.25 -41.73
N VAL A 101 -24.07 6.17 -41.26
CA VAL A 101 -22.95 6.20 -40.33
C VAL A 101 -21.75 5.52 -40.95
N ALA A 102 -20.70 6.29 -41.17
CA ALA A 102 -19.39 5.81 -41.55
C ALA A 102 -18.60 5.46 -40.28
N ILE A 103 -18.18 4.20 -40.12
CA ILE A 103 -17.28 3.76 -39.05
C ILE A 103 -15.87 3.64 -39.62
N PRO A 104 -14.86 4.32 -39.05
CA PRO A 104 -13.48 4.18 -39.51
C PRO A 104 -12.97 2.74 -39.40
N LYS A 105 -12.23 2.28 -40.40
CA LYS A 105 -11.56 0.97 -40.41
C LYS A 105 -10.65 0.80 -39.19
N ALA A 106 -9.99 1.87 -38.74
CA ALA A 106 -9.19 1.86 -37.53
C ALA A 106 -10.01 1.49 -36.28
N THR A 107 -11.25 1.95 -36.16
CA THR A 107 -12.17 1.60 -35.06
C THR A 107 -12.55 0.12 -35.11
N LEU A 108 -12.79 -0.41 -36.31
CA LEU A 108 -13.11 -1.82 -36.51
C LEU A 108 -11.91 -2.73 -36.24
N LEU A 109 -10.70 -2.31 -36.64
CA LEU A 109 -9.45 -3.04 -36.42
C LEU A 109 -9.04 -3.01 -34.94
N ALA A 110 -9.13 -1.86 -34.27
CA ALA A 110 -8.87 -1.75 -32.84
C ALA A 110 -9.81 -2.63 -32.01
N ASN A 111 -11.09 -2.70 -32.39
CA ASN A 111 -12.05 -3.62 -31.77
C ASN A 111 -11.66 -5.09 -32.00
N LYS A 112 -11.24 -5.44 -33.22
CA LYS A 112 -10.80 -6.81 -33.56
C LYS A 112 -9.53 -7.21 -32.81
N GLU A 113 -8.55 -6.31 -32.66
CA GLU A 113 -7.33 -6.53 -31.89
C GLU A 113 -7.62 -6.67 -30.38
N ARG A 114 -8.52 -5.83 -29.84
CA ARG A 114 -8.95 -5.90 -28.45
C ARG A 114 -9.70 -7.20 -28.14
N SER A 115 -10.65 -7.60 -28.98
CA SER A 115 -11.36 -8.88 -28.87
C SER A 115 -10.41 -10.08 -28.93
N SER A 116 -9.40 -10.04 -29.81
CA SER A 116 -8.36 -11.07 -29.88
C SER A 116 -7.51 -11.13 -28.60
N LYS A 117 -7.22 -9.99 -27.98
CA LYS A 117 -6.45 -9.90 -26.73
C LYS A 117 -7.25 -10.43 -25.54
N ASP A 118 -8.53 -10.10 -25.45
CA ASP A 118 -9.43 -10.56 -24.38
C ASP A 118 -9.68 -12.07 -24.49
N ASN A 119 -9.92 -12.57 -25.70
CA ASN A 119 -10.04 -14.00 -25.97
C ASN A 119 -8.76 -14.77 -25.61
N LYS A 120 -7.59 -14.19 -25.87
CA LYS A 120 -6.30 -14.78 -25.50
C LYS A 120 -6.12 -14.85 -24.00
N GLN A 121 -6.45 -13.79 -23.26
CA GLN A 121 -6.34 -13.80 -21.80
C GLN A 121 -7.33 -14.76 -21.15
N LEU A 122 -8.57 -14.82 -21.64
CA LEU A 122 -9.55 -15.81 -21.18
C LEU A 122 -9.03 -17.23 -21.37
N LEU A 123 -8.49 -17.54 -22.54
CA LEU A 123 -8.00 -18.88 -22.85
C LEU A 123 -6.79 -19.26 -22.00
N LYS A 124 -5.87 -18.32 -21.76
CA LYS A 124 -4.75 -18.52 -20.83
C LYS A 124 -5.24 -18.81 -19.41
N LEU A 125 -6.24 -18.07 -18.94
CA LEU A 125 -6.86 -18.28 -17.63
C LEU A 125 -7.54 -19.66 -17.52
N LEU A 126 -8.29 -20.07 -18.56
CA LEU A 126 -8.91 -21.41 -18.62
C LEU A 126 -7.85 -22.52 -18.60
N ILE A 127 -6.76 -22.38 -19.35
CA ILE A 127 -5.64 -23.33 -19.32
C ILE A 127 -5.03 -23.37 -17.91
N GLY A 128 -4.78 -22.21 -17.29
CA GLY A 128 -4.23 -22.14 -15.94
C GLY A 128 -5.12 -22.78 -14.87
N ILE A 129 -6.44 -22.73 -15.05
CA ILE A 129 -7.43 -23.32 -14.14
C ILE A 129 -7.60 -24.82 -14.38
N ALA A 130 -7.58 -25.28 -15.63
CA ALA A 130 -7.55 -26.72 -15.93
C ALA A 130 -6.29 -27.41 -15.37
N TRP A 131 -5.23 -26.64 -15.12
CA TRP A 131 -4.04 -27.13 -14.43
C TRP A 131 -4.13 -27.09 -12.89
N ILE A 132 -5.24 -26.64 -12.27
CA ILE A 132 -5.41 -26.53 -10.80
C ILE A 132 -5.26 -27.87 -10.09
N ASP A 133 -5.61 -28.98 -10.73
CA ASP A 133 -5.39 -30.31 -10.15
C ASP A 133 -4.00 -30.88 -10.48
N GLY A 134 -3.19 -30.11 -11.20
CA GLY A 134 -1.84 -30.46 -11.62
C GLY A 134 -1.78 -31.55 -12.69
N VAL A 135 -2.92 -31.93 -13.25
CA VAL A 135 -3.07 -32.82 -14.41
C VAL A 135 -4.11 -32.19 -15.31
N LEU A 136 -3.78 -32.03 -16.59
CA LEU A 136 -4.76 -31.60 -17.57
C LEU A 136 -5.53 -32.81 -18.09
N GLU A 137 -6.79 -32.95 -17.68
CA GLU A 137 -7.58 -34.13 -17.99
C GLU A 137 -7.95 -34.21 -19.49
N PRO A 138 -8.13 -35.42 -20.05
CA PRO A 138 -8.49 -35.58 -21.46
C PRO A 138 -9.77 -34.82 -21.87
N GLY A 139 -10.75 -34.70 -20.96
CA GLY A 139 -11.97 -33.92 -21.19
C GLY A 139 -11.69 -32.43 -21.34
N GLU A 140 -10.84 -31.88 -20.47
CA GLU A 140 -10.41 -30.48 -20.49
C GLU A 140 -9.56 -30.17 -21.71
N GLN A 141 -8.66 -31.07 -22.11
CA GLN A 141 -7.86 -30.92 -23.33
C GLN A 141 -8.73 -30.77 -24.57
N VAL A 142 -9.77 -31.61 -24.70
CA VAL A 142 -10.72 -31.53 -25.81
C VAL A 142 -11.53 -30.24 -25.77
N PHE A 143 -11.97 -29.81 -24.58
CA PHE A 143 -12.68 -28.55 -24.39
C PHE A 143 -11.81 -27.34 -24.75
N LEU A 144 -10.59 -27.26 -24.24
CA LEU A 144 -9.64 -26.19 -24.50
C LEU A 144 -9.29 -26.14 -25.99
N GLN A 145 -9.04 -27.27 -26.63
CA GLN A 145 -8.76 -27.32 -28.08
C GLN A 145 -9.95 -26.84 -28.92
N ARG A 146 -11.17 -27.12 -28.49
CA ARG A 146 -12.39 -26.58 -29.11
C ARG A 146 -12.49 -25.07 -28.94
N MET A 147 -12.27 -24.58 -27.71
CA MET A 147 -12.28 -23.15 -27.39
C MET A 147 -11.23 -22.35 -28.17
N VAL A 148 -10.02 -22.91 -28.34
CA VAL A 148 -8.95 -22.34 -29.16
C VAL A 148 -9.43 -22.06 -30.59
N ASN A 149 -10.14 -23.02 -31.18
CA ASN A 149 -10.67 -22.91 -32.53
C ASN A 149 -11.83 -21.91 -32.60
N GLU A 150 -12.77 -21.98 -31.65
CA GLU A 150 -13.94 -21.08 -31.59
C GLU A 150 -13.53 -19.62 -31.37
N LYS A 151 -12.45 -19.38 -30.62
CA LYS A 151 -11.90 -18.04 -30.35
C LYS A 151 -10.86 -17.57 -31.39
N GLY A 152 -10.57 -18.38 -32.41
CA GLY A 152 -9.67 -18.02 -33.51
C GLY A 152 -8.19 -17.92 -33.14
N LEU A 153 -7.75 -18.66 -32.11
CA LEU A 153 -6.39 -18.63 -31.57
C LEU A 153 -5.58 -19.89 -31.91
N ALA A 154 -6.03 -20.68 -32.89
CA ALA A 154 -5.42 -21.95 -33.27
C ALA A 154 -3.94 -21.83 -33.67
N ASP A 155 -3.55 -20.72 -34.28
CA ASP A 155 -2.18 -20.46 -34.74
C ASP A 155 -1.38 -19.56 -33.76
N ASP A 156 -1.93 -19.22 -32.58
CA ASP A 156 -1.21 -18.39 -31.61
C ASP A 156 -0.09 -19.22 -30.93
N PRO A 157 1.19 -18.81 -31.08
CA PRO A 157 2.32 -19.62 -30.63
C PRO A 157 2.40 -19.76 -29.10
N GLU A 158 1.85 -18.81 -28.35
CA GLU A 158 1.83 -18.86 -26.89
C GLU A 158 0.74 -19.83 -26.40
N ILE A 159 -0.44 -19.79 -27.01
CA ILE A 159 -1.54 -20.71 -26.71
C ILE A 159 -1.15 -22.15 -27.09
N GLN A 160 -0.55 -22.37 -28.26
CA GLN A 160 -0.04 -23.69 -28.64
C GLN A 160 1.03 -24.19 -27.68
N SER A 161 1.91 -23.31 -27.20
CA SER A 161 2.91 -23.68 -26.18
C SER A 161 2.25 -24.07 -24.86
N LEU A 162 1.19 -23.39 -24.41
CA LEU A 162 0.52 -23.71 -23.15
C LEU A 162 -0.28 -25.03 -23.20
N LEU A 163 -0.74 -25.43 -24.39
CA LEU A 163 -1.47 -26.69 -24.60
C LEU A 163 -0.55 -27.89 -24.82
N SER A 164 0.68 -27.67 -25.26
CA SER A 164 1.62 -28.74 -25.68
C SER A 164 2.63 -29.16 -24.63
N VAL A 165 2.72 -28.45 -23.50
CA VAL A 165 3.76 -28.67 -22.49
C VAL A 165 3.16 -29.36 -21.26
N ASP A 166 3.75 -30.48 -20.83
CA ASP A 166 3.52 -31.13 -19.52
C ASP A 166 4.07 -30.28 -18.35
N LYS A 167 3.99 -28.95 -18.45
CA LYS A 167 4.38 -28.01 -17.41
C LYS A 167 3.11 -27.34 -16.88
N PRO A 168 2.78 -27.56 -15.61
CA PRO A 168 1.72 -26.82 -14.98
C PRO A 168 2.03 -25.32 -15.00
N VAL A 169 0.99 -24.55 -15.29
CA VAL A 169 1.00 -23.08 -15.24
C VAL A 169 1.33 -22.63 -13.82
N GLN A 170 2.26 -21.68 -13.66
CA GLN A 170 2.62 -21.19 -12.34
C GLN A 170 1.51 -20.31 -11.74
N PRO A 171 1.29 -20.36 -10.41
CA PRO A 171 0.35 -19.51 -9.68
C PRO A 171 0.37 -18.03 -10.05
N GLU A 172 1.58 -17.49 -10.19
CA GLU A 172 1.83 -16.08 -10.49
C GLU A 172 1.40 -15.70 -11.91
N GLU A 173 1.55 -16.62 -12.86
CA GLU A 173 1.16 -16.42 -14.24
C GLU A 173 -0.36 -16.40 -14.37
N CYS A 174 -1.05 -17.36 -13.76
CA CYS A 174 -2.51 -17.43 -13.75
C CYS A 174 -3.14 -16.19 -13.07
N TYR A 175 -2.56 -15.74 -11.95
CA TYR A 175 -2.98 -14.50 -11.29
C TYR A 175 -2.78 -13.27 -12.17
N GLY A 176 -1.63 -13.17 -12.85
CA GLY A 176 -1.37 -12.10 -13.82
C GLY A 176 -2.37 -12.11 -14.98
N TRP A 177 -2.81 -13.28 -15.44
CA TRP A 177 -3.80 -13.41 -16.52
C TRP A 177 -5.21 -13.06 -16.07
N LEU A 178 -5.60 -13.41 -14.83
CA LEU A 178 -6.86 -12.98 -14.24
C LEU A 178 -6.94 -11.45 -14.12
N GLN A 179 -5.86 -10.82 -13.66
CA GLN A 179 -5.77 -9.36 -13.62
C GLN A 179 -5.83 -8.75 -15.03
N ALA A 180 -5.12 -9.34 -16.00
CA ALA A 180 -5.12 -8.88 -17.38
C ALA A 180 -6.49 -9.05 -18.07
N TYR A 181 -7.26 -10.07 -17.72
CA TYR A 181 -8.60 -10.34 -18.26
C TYR A 181 -9.68 -9.43 -17.67
N LEU A 182 -9.69 -9.26 -16.34
CA LEU A 182 -10.72 -8.47 -15.66
C LEU A 182 -10.44 -6.95 -15.67
N GLY A 183 -9.18 -6.52 -15.76
CA GLY A 183 -8.79 -5.11 -15.78
C GLY A 183 -9.28 -4.29 -14.56
N ASN A 184 -9.23 -2.96 -14.65
CA ASN A 184 -9.62 -2.04 -13.56
C ASN A 184 -11.12 -1.67 -13.54
N ASN A 185 -11.87 -1.99 -14.60
CA ASN A 185 -13.28 -1.64 -14.80
C ASN A 185 -14.08 -2.82 -15.39
N SER A 186 -13.97 -4.00 -14.77
CA SER A 186 -14.68 -5.21 -15.22
C SER A 186 -16.20 -5.04 -15.04
N SER A 187 -16.98 -5.38 -16.07
CA SER A 187 -18.44 -5.37 -16.02
C SER A 187 -18.98 -6.70 -15.46
N ASP A 188 -20.22 -6.71 -14.96
CA ASP A 188 -20.90 -7.95 -14.55
C ASP A 188 -20.94 -9.01 -15.66
N LYS A 189 -20.90 -8.57 -16.92
CA LYS A 189 -20.86 -9.43 -18.10
C LYS A 189 -19.50 -10.13 -18.28
N ASP A 190 -18.40 -9.49 -17.91
CA ASP A 190 -17.06 -10.08 -17.98
C ASP A 190 -16.91 -11.19 -16.91
N PHE A 191 -17.49 -10.96 -15.73
CA PHE A 191 -17.61 -11.98 -14.70
C PHE A 191 -18.53 -13.13 -15.12
N GLN A 192 -19.63 -12.83 -15.80
CA GLN A 192 -20.55 -13.84 -16.30
C GLN A 192 -19.93 -14.70 -17.41
N GLU A 193 -19.18 -14.11 -18.35
CA GLU A 193 -18.46 -14.86 -19.38
C GLU A 193 -17.35 -15.73 -18.77
N LEU A 194 -16.63 -15.19 -17.79
CA LEU A 194 -15.64 -15.97 -17.05
C LEU A 194 -16.30 -17.15 -16.32
N TYR A 195 -17.41 -16.89 -15.64
CA TYR A 195 -18.18 -17.92 -14.96
C TYR A 195 -18.66 -18.99 -15.93
N GLU A 196 -19.26 -18.62 -17.06
CA GLU A 196 -19.77 -19.57 -18.06
C GLU A 196 -18.66 -20.41 -18.69
N ALA A 197 -17.52 -19.77 -18.99
CA ALA A 197 -16.36 -20.45 -19.55
C ALA A 197 -15.75 -21.43 -18.55
N LEU A 198 -15.62 -21.04 -17.28
CA LEU A 198 -15.13 -21.90 -16.20
C LEU A 198 -16.10 -23.03 -15.89
N ASN A 199 -17.38 -22.72 -15.75
CA ASN A 199 -18.42 -23.70 -15.54
C ASN A 199 -18.40 -24.76 -16.65
N SER A 200 -18.26 -24.33 -17.91
CA SER A 200 -18.20 -25.27 -19.05
C SER A 200 -16.92 -26.13 -19.06
N LEU A 201 -15.77 -25.56 -18.67
CA LEU A 201 -14.51 -26.27 -18.53
C LEU A 201 -14.61 -27.34 -17.42
N MET A 202 -15.10 -26.95 -16.25
CA MET A 202 -15.12 -27.79 -15.03
C MET A 202 -16.22 -28.87 -15.09
N TYR A 203 -17.18 -28.75 -16.01
CA TYR A 203 -18.15 -29.82 -16.32
C TYR A 203 -17.73 -30.69 -17.52
N SER A 204 -16.58 -30.44 -18.14
CA SER A 204 -16.17 -31.13 -19.37
C SER A 204 -15.79 -32.60 -19.18
N ASP A 205 -15.49 -33.01 -17.94
CA ASP A 205 -15.13 -34.36 -17.51
C ASP A 205 -16.29 -35.12 -16.80
N GLY A 206 -17.38 -34.41 -16.47
CA GLY A 206 -18.56 -34.95 -15.80
C GLY A 206 -18.44 -35.11 -14.28
N ALA A 207 -17.38 -34.61 -13.65
CA ALA A 207 -17.14 -34.79 -12.21
C ALA A 207 -16.48 -33.59 -11.53
N LEU A 208 -17.29 -32.61 -11.12
CA LEU A 208 -16.78 -31.47 -10.34
C LEU A 208 -16.20 -31.87 -8.97
N ASP A 209 -14.97 -31.42 -8.71
CA ASP A 209 -14.38 -31.50 -7.38
C ASP A 209 -15.02 -30.49 -6.39
N SER A 210 -14.62 -30.54 -5.11
CA SER A 210 -15.16 -29.65 -4.06
C SER A 210 -14.70 -28.18 -4.16
N GLN A 211 -13.47 -27.94 -4.60
CA GLN A 211 -12.82 -26.64 -4.80
C GLN A 211 -13.36 -25.96 -6.06
N GLU A 212 -13.57 -26.73 -7.12
CA GLU A 212 -14.23 -26.31 -8.34
C GLU A 212 -15.66 -25.79 -8.09
N LYS A 213 -16.43 -26.50 -7.26
CA LYS A 213 -17.77 -26.07 -6.82
C LYS A 213 -17.75 -24.78 -6.01
N GLU A 214 -16.74 -24.57 -5.17
CA GLU A 214 -16.62 -23.37 -4.35
C GLU A 214 -16.27 -22.14 -5.20
N LEU A 215 -15.37 -22.30 -6.19
CA LEU A 215 -15.03 -21.25 -7.16
C LEU A 215 -16.25 -20.81 -7.98
N LEU A 216 -17.03 -21.77 -8.47
CA LEU A 216 -18.26 -21.50 -9.21
C LEU A 216 -19.33 -20.83 -8.33
N ALA A 217 -19.48 -21.24 -7.07
CA ALA A 217 -20.42 -20.62 -6.15
C ALA A 217 -20.09 -19.14 -5.89
N GLU A 218 -18.80 -18.80 -5.75
CA GLU A 218 -18.35 -17.44 -5.52
C GLU A 218 -18.50 -16.55 -6.76
N LEU A 219 -18.15 -17.06 -7.94
CA LEU A 219 -18.37 -16.36 -9.21
C LEU A 219 -19.86 -16.08 -9.47
N ALA A 220 -20.75 -16.97 -9.01
CA ALA A 220 -22.20 -16.82 -9.08
C ALA A 220 -22.79 -15.82 -8.07
N THR A 221 -22.01 -15.35 -7.08
CA THR A 221 -22.50 -14.32 -6.14
C THR A 221 -22.64 -12.95 -6.82
N THR A 222 -23.83 -12.36 -6.72
CA THR A 222 -24.21 -11.06 -7.32
C THR A 222 -24.33 -9.93 -6.28
N ASP A 223 -24.14 -10.22 -5.00
CA ASP A 223 -24.53 -9.35 -3.87
C ASP A 223 -23.34 -8.55 -3.28
N VAL A 224 -22.43 -8.08 -4.13
CA VAL A 224 -21.32 -7.21 -3.71
C VAL A 224 -21.58 -5.80 -4.24
N ALA A 225 -21.76 -4.84 -3.34
CA ALA A 225 -22.24 -3.48 -3.62
C ALA A 225 -21.34 -2.64 -4.56
N ASN A 226 -20.15 -3.13 -4.96
CA ASN A 226 -19.33 -2.55 -6.02
C ASN A 226 -18.49 -3.62 -6.77
N ALA A 227 -18.18 -3.37 -8.05
CA ALA A 227 -17.37 -4.27 -8.89
C ALA A 227 -15.95 -4.46 -8.35
N GLN A 228 -15.40 -3.44 -7.68
CA GLN A 228 -14.04 -3.43 -7.13
C GLN A 228 -13.88 -4.38 -5.93
N SER A 229 -14.88 -4.47 -5.05
CA SER A 229 -14.93 -5.45 -3.95
C SER A 229 -15.17 -6.85 -4.46
N ARG A 230 -15.97 -7.03 -5.53
CA ARG A 230 -16.16 -8.35 -6.17
C ARG A 230 -14.83 -8.87 -6.74
N GLN A 231 -14.08 -8.00 -7.41
CA GLN A 231 -12.75 -8.28 -7.92
C GLN A 231 -11.75 -8.61 -6.79
N LEU A 232 -11.72 -7.84 -5.70
CA LEU A 232 -10.85 -8.11 -4.55
C LEU A 232 -11.16 -9.47 -3.90
N THR A 233 -12.44 -9.82 -3.75
CA THR A 233 -12.87 -11.10 -3.19
C THR A 233 -12.43 -12.26 -4.09
N LEU A 234 -12.65 -12.15 -5.40
CA LEU A 234 -12.20 -13.13 -6.38
C LEU A 234 -10.68 -13.27 -6.40
N GLN A 235 -9.93 -12.17 -6.37
CA GLN A 235 -8.47 -12.18 -6.28
C GLN A 235 -7.96 -12.87 -5.01
N ARG A 236 -8.57 -12.58 -3.85
CA ARG A 236 -8.23 -13.24 -2.57
C ARG A 236 -8.50 -14.75 -2.61
N ARG A 237 -9.58 -15.18 -3.26
CA ARG A 237 -9.95 -16.59 -3.37
C ARG A 237 -9.11 -17.35 -4.40
N PHE A 238 -8.84 -16.77 -5.57
CA PHE A 238 -7.86 -17.30 -6.51
C PHE A 238 -6.49 -17.46 -5.84
N MET A 239 -6.05 -16.46 -5.09
CA MET A 239 -4.81 -16.55 -4.31
C MET A 239 -4.89 -17.68 -3.27
N SER A 240 -6.01 -17.83 -2.57
CA SER A 240 -6.22 -18.93 -1.62
C SER A 240 -6.24 -20.33 -2.26
N MET A 241 -6.74 -20.46 -3.50
CA MET A 241 -6.80 -21.73 -4.25
C MET A 241 -5.44 -22.10 -4.84
N MET A 242 -4.74 -21.14 -5.44
CA MET A 242 -3.41 -21.35 -6.04
C MET A 242 -2.30 -21.59 -4.99
N LEU A 243 -2.62 -21.39 -3.70
CA LEU A 243 -1.77 -21.70 -2.56
C LEU A 243 -2.17 -23.03 -1.86
N ASP A 244 -3.08 -23.82 -2.45
CA ASP A 244 -3.49 -25.14 -1.94
C ASP A 244 -2.37 -26.20 -2.04
N SER A 245 -2.25 -27.06 -1.03
CA SER A 245 -1.20 -28.09 -0.95
C SER A 245 -1.27 -29.16 -2.03
N LYS A 246 -2.46 -29.54 -2.50
CA LYS A 246 -2.60 -30.61 -3.50
C LYS A 246 -2.14 -30.13 -4.87
N PHE A 247 -2.56 -28.93 -5.25
CA PHE A 247 -2.09 -28.24 -6.46
C PHE A 247 -0.57 -28.09 -6.43
N LEU A 248 0.00 -27.54 -5.34
CA LEU A 248 1.45 -27.35 -5.22
C LEU A 248 2.26 -28.66 -5.26
N ALA A 249 1.74 -29.76 -4.72
CA ALA A 249 2.40 -31.05 -4.75
C ALA A 249 2.45 -31.68 -6.16
N ASN A 250 1.40 -31.50 -6.95
CA ASN A 250 1.33 -32.01 -8.32
C ASN A 250 2.13 -31.15 -9.31
N VAL A 251 2.11 -29.83 -9.12
CA VAL A 251 2.79 -28.85 -10.00
C VAL A 251 4.32 -28.93 -9.92
N LEU A 252 4.86 -29.29 -8.75
CA LEU A 252 6.31 -29.30 -8.52
C LEU A 252 7.00 -30.64 -8.87
N GLN A 253 6.29 -31.62 -9.47
CA GLN A 253 6.81 -32.99 -9.73
C GLN A 253 7.62 -33.57 -8.56
N MET A 254 7.09 -33.49 -7.33
CA MET A 254 7.81 -34.02 -6.16
C MET A 254 7.49 -35.51 -5.97
N GLU A 255 8.53 -36.34 -5.76
CA GLU A 255 8.41 -37.79 -5.66
C GLU A 255 7.33 -38.21 -4.63
N ARG A 256 6.36 -39.01 -5.09
CA ARG A 256 5.22 -39.55 -4.31
C ARG A 256 5.61 -40.46 -3.14
N SER A 257 6.89 -40.66 -2.85
CA SER A 257 7.40 -41.69 -1.93
C SER A 257 7.61 -41.24 -0.48
N SER A 258 7.45 -39.96 -0.13
CA SER A 258 7.71 -39.46 1.23
C SER A 258 6.48 -38.92 1.97
N ILE A 259 5.26 -39.30 1.60
CA ILE A 259 4.05 -38.98 2.37
C ILE A 259 4.03 -39.85 3.63
N VAL A 260 4.69 -39.41 4.69
CA VAL A 260 4.52 -40.01 6.02
C VAL A 260 3.13 -39.59 6.52
N SER A 261 2.22 -40.57 6.59
CA SER A 261 0.94 -40.40 7.26
C SER A 261 1.19 -40.17 8.75
N GLN A 262 0.90 -38.97 9.27
CA GLN A 262 0.64 -38.82 10.69
C GLN A 262 -0.63 -37.99 10.93
N THR A 263 -1.67 -38.76 11.23
CA THR A 263 -2.85 -38.41 12.02
C THR A 263 -2.47 -37.69 13.32
N ALA A 264 -2.54 -36.36 13.32
CA ALA A 264 -2.77 -35.57 14.53
C ALA A 264 -3.51 -34.27 14.17
N MET A 265 -4.73 -34.15 14.68
CA MET A 265 -5.67 -33.06 14.43
C MET A 265 -5.13 -31.70 14.88
N GLY A 266 -5.17 -30.74 13.95
CA GLY A 266 -5.25 -29.31 14.22
C GLY A 266 -5.98 -28.64 13.07
N THR A 267 -7.16 -28.09 13.32
CA THR A 267 -7.90 -27.29 12.31
C THR A 267 -7.21 -25.93 12.17
N GLY A 268 -6.42 -25.76 11.12
CA GLY A 268 -5.75 -24.50 10.76
C GLY A 268 -4.96 -24.60 9.45
N TYR A 269 -4.81 -23.49 8.72
CA TYR A 269 -4.18 -23.44 7.38
C TYR A 269 -2.74 -23.98 7.34
N TYR A 270 -2.00 -23.91 8.46
CA TYR A 270 -0.64 -24.47 8.58
C TYR A 270 -0.59 -26.00 8.46
N ALA A 271 -1.71 -26.71 8.63
CA ALA A 271 -1.81 -28.14 8.37
C ALA A 271 -1.96 -28.46 6.86
N ARG A 272 -2.13 -27.44 6.01
CA ARG A 272 -2.47 -27.55 4.58
C ARG A 272 -1.41 -26.95 3.64
N VAL A 273 -0.24 -26.55 4.13
CA VAL A 273 0.93 -26.23 3.30
C VAL A 273 1.87 -27.45 3.37
N PRO A 274 2.38 -27.99 2.25
CA PRO A 274 3.22 -29.19 2.28
C PRO A 274 4.38 -29.02 3.26
N TYR A 275 4.61 -30.03 4.10
CA TYR A 275 5.67 -30.00 5.13
C TYR A 275 7.03 -29.62 4.53
N GLN A 276 7.30 -29.94 3.26
CA GLN A 276 8.50 -29.60 2.48
C GLN A 276 8.64 -28.10 2.11
N ILE A 277 7.53 -27.36 1.95
CA ILE A 277 7.52 -25.91 1.75
C ILE A 277 7.71 -25.20 3.09
N ILE A 278 6.98 -25.66 4.11
CA ILE A 278 7.21 -25.26 5.51
C ILE A 278 8.67 -25.57 5.92
N SER A 279 9.24 -26.66 5.43
CA SER A 279 10.60 -27.17 5.64
C SER A 279 11.70 -26.35 4.97
N ARG A 280 11.42 -25.66 3.86
CA ARG A 280 12.35 -24.65 3.32
C ARG A 280 12.41 -23.41 4.22
N PHE A 281 11.33 -23.13 4.96
CA PHE A 281 11.29 -22.10 6.00
C PHE A 281 11.54 -22.60 7.44
N SER A 282 11.59 -23.93 7.69
CA SER A 282 11.65 -24.46 9.06
C SER A 282 12.40 -25.78 9.25
N THR A 283 13.05 -26.36 8.23
CA THR A 283 13.82 -27.62 8.39
C THR A 283 15.08 -27.74 7.53
N THR A 284 15.65 -26.65 7.04
CA THR A 284 17.12 -26.64 6.85
C THR A 284 17.72 -26.08 8.13
N ALA A 285 18.87 -26.60 8.56
CA ALA A 285 19.56 -26.07 9.74
C ALA A 285 19.74 -24.54 9.67
N SER A 286 19.85 -23.98 8.46
CA SER A 286 19.94 -22.55 8.15
C SER A 286 18.73 -21.71 8.60
N THR A 287 17.47 -22.14 8.43
CA THR A 287 16.32 -21.28 8.79
C THR A 287 16.05 -21.22 10.29
N LYS A 288 16.39 -22.30 11.02
CA LYS A 288 16.34 -22.29 12.48
C LYS A 288 17.44 -21.38 13.05
N ILE A 289 18.65 -21.46 12.49
CA ILE A 289 19.76 -20.56 12.86
C ILE A 289 19.35 -19.10 12.61
N LEU A 290 18.80 -18.77 11.44
CA LEU A 290 18.33 -17.42 11.15
C LEU A 290 17.22 -16.96 12.11
N ALA A 291 16.24 -17.82 12.43
CA ALA A 291 15.19 -17.49 13.39
C ALA A 291 15.76 -17.22 14.79
N ASP A 292 16.71 -18.04 15.24
CA ASP A 292 17.39 -17.88 16.53
C ASP A 292 18.27 -16.61 16.54
N ASP A 293 18.95 -16.30 15.45
CA ASP A 293 19.76 -15.08 15.29
C ASP A 293 18.91 -13.81 15.30
N MET A 294 17.78 -13.81 14.57
CA MET A 294 16.80 -12.72 14.56
C MET A 294 16.19 -12.50 15.95
N ALA A 295 15.80 -13.59 16.62
CA ALA A 295 15.32 -13.52 18.00
C ALA A 295 16.40 -13.00 18.96
N LYS A 296 17.65 -13.44 18.81
CA LYS A 296 18.78 -12.94 19.60
C LYS A 296 19.01 -11.44 19.38
N LEU A 297 18.80 -10.94 18.17
CA LEU A 297 18.99 -9.52 17.87
C LEU A 297 17.83 -8.66 18.40
N TYR A 298 16.59 -9.10 18.19
CA TYR A 298 15.40 -8.27 18.39
C TYR A 298 14.55 -8.64 19.62
N LEU A 299 14.92 -9.66 20.40
CA LEU A 299 14.22 -10.04 21.65
C LEU A 299 15.14 -10.11 22.87
N THR A 300 16.40 -9.64 22.77
CA THR A 300 17.34 -9.63 23.89
C THR A 300 17.85 -8.22 24.21
N ASP A 301 18.54 -8.08 25.34
CA ASP A 301 19.02 -6.80 25.85
C ASP A 301 17.91 -5.74 25.89
N ASN A 302 18.15 -4.54 25.37
CA ASN A 302 17.12 -3.50 25.35
C ASN A 302 16.09 -3.65 24.23
N PHE A 303 16.24 -4.61 23.31
CA PHE A 303 15.17 -4.98 22.37
C PHE A 303 14.13 -5.91 22.98
N ALA A 304 14.46 -6.58 24.11
CA ALA A 304 13.51 -7.44 24.80
C ALA A 304 12.22 -6.67 25.15
N PRO A 305 11.04 -7.31 25.17
CA PRO A 305 9.80 -6.65 25.56
C PRO A 305 9.76 -6.33 27.05
N VAL A 306 8.98 -5.32 27.42
CA VAL A 306 8.56 -5.07 28.80
C VAL A 306 7.10 -5.49 29.00
N ASN A 307 6.83 -6.15 30.12
CA ASN A 307 5.53 -6.76 30.38
C ASN A 307 4.64 -5.93 31.30
N LYS A 308 5.18 -4.88 31.94
CA LYS A 308 4.48 -4.06 32.92
C LYS A 308 4.04 -2.72 32.30
N GLN A 309 2.75 -2.44 32.37
CA GLN A 309 2.20 -1.10 32.17
C GLN A 309 2.17 -0.41 33.53
N ILE A 310 2.78 0.77 33.63
CA ILE A 310 2.83 1.54 34.88
C ILE A 310 2.47 3.00 34.63
N THR A 311 2.13 3.69 35.71
CA THR A 311 2.11 5.14 35.83
C THR A 311 3.01 5.47 37.01
N ALA A 312 3.95 6.40 36.84
CA ALA A 312 4.85 6.83 37.90
C ALA A 312 4.91 8.35 37.92
N ASP A 313 4.53 8.93 39.05
CA ASP A 313 4.57 10.37 39.28
C ASP A 313 5.89 10.77 39.97
N ASN A 314 6.30 12.04 39.84
CA ASN A 314 7.49 12.62 40.49
C ASN A 314 8.77 11.82 40.23
N LEU A 315 9.11 11.64 38.95
CA LEU A 315 10.34 10.95 38.56
C LEU A 315 11.58 11.66 39.10
N THR A 316 12.64 10.90 39.34
CA THR A 316 13.94 11.45 39.70
C THR A 316 14.51 12.23 38.52
N VAL A 317 14.96 13.45 38.78
CA VAL A 317 15.59 14.34 37.80
C VAL A 317 17.01 14.63 38.26
N GLU A 318 17.98 14.35 37.41
CA GLU A 318 19.34 14.88 37.53
C GLU A 318 19.46 16.15 36.68
N GLY A 319 20.10 17.20 37.19
CA GLY A 319 20.03 18.54 36.59
C GLY A 319 18.75 19.28 36.98
N GLU A 320 18.27 20.16 36.11
CA GLU A 320 17.05 20.95 36.34
C GLU A 320 16.17 20.95 35.09
N LEU A 321 14.95 20.43 35.20
CA LEU A 321 13.96 20.55 34.13
C LEU A 321 13.52 22.02 34.03
N PRO A 322 13.64 22.66 32.85
CA PRO A 322 13.18 24.03 32.64
C PRO A 322 11.69 24.14 32.98
N LYS A 323 11.30 25.19 33.72
CA LYS A 323 9.91 25.35 34.18
C LYS A 323 8.94 25.64 33.03
N GLU A 324 9.46 26.28 31.99
CA GLU A 324 8.77 26.63 30.76
C GLU A 324 8.63 25.45 29.77
N LEU A 325 9.33 24.33 30.00
CA LEU A 325 9.16 23.11 29.21
C LEU A 325 7.90 22.38 29.71
N GLU A 326 6.74 22.74 29.18
CA GLU A 326 5.45 22.16 29.57
C GLU A 326 4.79 21.41 28.41
N GLY A 327 4.56 20.12 28.61
CA GLY A 327 3.99 19.26 27.57
C GLY A 327 4.27 17.78 27.81
N MET A 328 4.21 17.00 26.74
CA MET A 328 4.37 15.57 26.76
C MET A 328 5.31 15.11 25.66
N PHE A 329 6.38 14.44 26.05
CA PHE A 329 7.18 13.61 25.15
C PHE A 329 6.51 12.25 24.98
N LEU A 330 6.39 11.78 23.75
CA LEU A 330 5.82 10.48 23.41
C LEU A 330 6.77 9.73 22.48
N ARG A 331 6.96 8.43 22.73
CA ARG A 331 7.70 7.54 21.84
C ARG A 331 6.88 6.29 21.57
N ASN A 332 6.61 6.01 20.30
CA ASN A 332 5.97 4.76 19.88
C ASN A 332 7.04 3.73 19.45
N GLY A 333 6.76 2.46 19.63
CA GLY A 333 7.68 1.41 19.24
C GLY A 333 7.13 0.01 19.48
N PRO A 334 7.84 -1.01 18.99
CA PRO A 334 7.43 -2.39 19.06
C PRO A 334 7.74 -2.98 20.44
N ASN A 335 6.81 -3.76 20.95
CA ASN A 335 6.93 -4.47 22.22
C ASN A 335 6.08 -5.74 22.15
N PRO A 336 6.57 -6.85 21.56
CA PRO A 336 5.75 -8.05 21.37
C PRO A 336 5.20 -8.57 22.71
N GLN A 337 3.88 -8.69 22.82
CA GLN A 337 3.22 -9.14 24.05
C GLN A 337 3.42 -10.65 24.29
N PHE A 338 3.39 -11.41 23.21
CA PHE A 338 3.55 -12.86 23.23
C PHE A 338 4.80 -13.28 22.46
N LYS A 339 5.25 -14.52 22.71
CA LYS A 339 6.36 -15.10 21.95
C LYS A 339 6.01 -15.10 20.46
N PRO A 340 6.83 -14.45 19.60
CA PRO A 340 6.57 -14.39 18.16
C PRO A 340 6.57 -15.77 17.48
N ILE A 341 5.93 -15.82 16.31
CA ILE A 341 5.87 -17.01 15.44
C ILE A 341 6.85 -16.81 14.28
N GLY A 342 7.71 -17.81 14.03
CA GLY A 342 8.62 -17.79 12.88
C GLY A 342 9.77 -16.79 13.04
N LEU A 343 10.13 -16.14 11.93
CA LEU A 343 11.14 -15.08 11.91
C LEU A 343 10.57 -13.83 12.58
N HIS A 344 11.20 -13.35 13.64
CA HIS A 344 10.79 -12.10 14.31
C HIS A 344 11.72 -10.95 13.93
N HIS A 345 11.16 -9.93 13.28
CA HIS A 345 11.82 -8.66 13.04
C HIS A 345 11.38 -7.61 14.06
N TRP A 346 12.22 -6.61 14.33
CA TRP A 346 11.90 -5.50 15.25
C TRP A 346 10.58 -4.80 14.91
N LEU A 347 10.26 -4.67 13.62
CA LEU A 347 9.03 -4.05 13.08
C LEU A 347 7.73 -4.79 13.46
N ASP A 348 7.79 -6.04 13.94
CA ASP A 348 6.62 -6.90 14.12
C ASP A 348 5.93 -6.78 15.49
N GLY A 349 6.60 -6.16 16.47
CA GLY A 349 6.09 -6.10 17.85
C GLY A 349 4.83 -5.23 17.99
N ASP A 350 3.97 -5.56 18.95
CA ASP A 350 2.81 -4.74 19.29
C ASP A 350 3.22 -3.30 19.66
N GLY A 351 2.43 -2.31 19.26
CA GLY A 351 2.69 -0.91 19.60
C GLY A 351 2.60 -0.67 21.11
N MET A 352 3.65 -0.10 21.69
CA MET A 352 3.65 0.40 23.06
C MET A 352 4.15 1.84 23.10
N LEU A 353 3.28 2.71 23.63
CA LEU A 353 3.60 4.10 23.89
C LEU A 353 4.35 4.22 25.21
N HIS A 354 5.40 5.04 25.20
CA HIS A 354 6.07 5.53 26.39
C HIS A 354 5.96 7.06 26.39
N SER A 355 5.42 7.61 27.47
CA SER A 355 5.25 9.06 27.63
C SER A 355 5.99 9.58 28.84
N VAL A 356 6.47 10.82 28.73
CA VAL A 356 6.94 11.62 29.85
C VAL A 356 6.23 12.97 29.77
N GLU A 357 5.29 13.18 30.69
CA GLU A 357 4.61 14.47 30.87
C GLU A 357 5.49 15.35 31.76
N ILE A 358 5.77 16.57 31.30
CA ILE A 358 6.60 17.55 31.99
C ILE A 358 5.73 18.77 32.31
N SER A 359 5.72 19.17 33.58
CA SER A 359 5.03 20.37 34.04
C SER A 359 5.72 20.95 35.26
N ASN A 360 5.96 22.27 35.25
CA ASN A 360 6.55 23.01 36.36
C ASN A 360 7.80 22.33 36.97
N GLY A 361 8.75 21.94 36.10
CA GLY A 361 10.01 21.31 36.49
C GLY A 361 9.88 19.88 37.06
N LYS A 362 8.73 19.22 36.90
CA LYS A 362 8.49 17.83 37.33
C LYS A 362 8.14 16.97 36.13
N ALA A 363 8.43 15.67 36.25
CA ALA A 363 8.12 14.69 35.23
C ALA A 363 7.26 13.53 35.77
N LYS A 364 6.38 13.01 34.90
CA LYS A 364 5.53 11.83 35.13
C LYS A 364 5.67 10.88 33.94
N TYR A 365 5.84 9.60 34.21
CA TYR A 365 5.97 8.57 33.18
C TYR A 365 4.74 7.68 33.10
N ARG A 366 4.40 7.27 31.88
CA ARG A 366 3.38 6.26 31.62
C ARG A 366 3.71 5.44 30.38
N ASN A 367 3.47 4.12 30.44
CA ASN A 367 3.48 3.27 29.25
C ASN A 367 2.19 2.46 29.07
N ARG A 368 1.68 2.40 27.84
CA ARG A 368 0.47 1.64 27.48
C ARG A 368 0.65 0.90 26.17
N TYR A 369 0.11 -0.33 26.12
CA TYR A 369 -0.10 -1.01 24.86
C TYR A 369 -1.19 -0.31 24.06
N ILE A 370 -0.97 -0.18 22.76
CA ILE A 370 -2.03 0.20 21.83
C ILE A 370 -2.89 -1.04 21.61
N ARG A 371 -4.13 -1.00 22.08
CA ARG A 371 -5.05 -2.16 22.05
C ARG A 371 -5.70 -2.26 20.67
N THR A 372 -4.90 -2.63 19.67
CA THR A 372 -5.40 -2.94 18.32
C THR A 372 -6.32 -4.15 18.36
N ASP A 373 -7.11 -4.34 17.30
CA ASP A 373 -8.06 -5.46 17.29
C ASP A 373 -7.33 -6.80 17.25
N GLY A 374 -6.21 -6.89 16.52
CA GLY A 374 -5.33 -8.06 16.56
C GLY A 374 -4.74 -8.31 17.95
N PHE A 375 -4.30 -7.26 18.66
CA PHE A 375 -3.82 -7.38 20.04
C PHE A 375 -4.89 -7.95 20.97
N LYS A 376 -6.14 -7.45 20.91
CA LYS A 376 -7.26 -7.95 21.74
C LYS A 376 -7.57 -9.43 21.48
N VAL A 377 -7.45 -9.87 20.23
CA VAL A 377 -7.64 -11.27 19.87
C VAL A 377 -6.51 -12.13 20.45
N GLU A 378 -5.24 -11.75 20.26
CA GLU A 378 -4.10 -12.49 20.83
C GLU A 378 -4.15 -12.53 22.36
N GLN A 379 -4.58 -11.43 22.99
CA GLN A 379 -4.77 -11.36 24.44
C GLN A 379 -5.82 -12.37 24.92
N THR A 380 -6.94 -12.50 24.19
CA THR A 380 -8.00 -13.45 24.50
C THR A 380 -7.56 -14.90 24.29
N GLN A 381 -6.70 -15.15 23.30
CA GLN A 381 -6.15 -16.49 23.02
C GLN A 381 -4.93 -16.83 23.90
N GLY A 382 -4.33 -15.85 24.59
CA GLY A 382 -3.15 -16.02 25.43
C GLY A 382 -1.87 -16.38 24.67
N LYS A 383 -1.80 -16.08 23.37
CA LYS A 383 -0.65 -16.39 22.50
C LYS A 383 -0.67 -15.55 21.22
N ALA A 384 0.50 -15.45 20.58
CA ALA A 384 0.60 -14.91 19.22
C ALA A 384 -0.23 -15.75 18.23
N ILE A 385 -0.86 -15.08 17.28
CA ILE A 385 -1.73 -15.62 16.24
C ILE A 385 -1.19 -15.25 14.86
N TRP A 386 -0.70 -14.02 14.68
CA TRP A 386 -0.16 -13.55 13.41
C TRP A 386 1.38 -13.59 13.43
N PRO A 387 2.02 -14.09 12.37
CA PRO A 387 3.46 -14.00 12.23
C PRO A 387 3.88 -12.60 11.76
N GLY A 388 5.18 -12.32 11.80
CA GLY A 388 5.77 -11.05 11.36
C GLY A 388 5.85 -10.87 9.84
N LEU A 389 6.25 -9.69 9.39
CA LEU A 389 6.34 -9.24 7.99
C LEU A 389 7.18 -10.15 7.08
N LEU A 390 8.18 -10.82 7.65
CA LEU A 390 9.10 -11.70 6.91
C LEU A 390 8.57 -13.14 6.75
N ASN A 391 7.36 -13.43 7.22
CA ASN A 391 6.75 -14.75 7.16
C ASN A 391 5.55 -14.78 6.21
N LEU A 392 5.04 -15.97 5.90
CA LEU A 392 3.77 -16.10 5.17
C LEU A 392 2.64 -15.43 5.95
N PRO A 393 1.87 -14.52 5.33
CA PRO A 393 0.67 -13.95 5.91
C PRO A 393 -0.35 -15.04 6.24
N ARG A 394 -1.30 -14.72 7.11
CA ARG A 394 -2.31 -15.66 7.58
C ARG A 394 -3.63 -15.50 6.81
N PHE A 395 -4.25 -16.60 6.38
CA PHE A 395 -5.44 -16.55 5.50
C PHE A 395 -6.66 -17.34 6.01
N ASP A 396 -6.60 -17.98 7.18
CA ASP A 396 -7.72 -18.75 7.76
C ASP A 396 -8.72 -17.92 8.57
N THR A 397 -9.98 -18.36 8.53
CA THR A 397 -11.07 -17.91 9.41
C THR A 397 -11.01 -18.63 10.77
N PRO A 398 -11.47 -18.01 11.88
CA PRO A 398 -12.20 -16.74 11.97
C PRO A 398 -11.32 -15.48 11.91
N TYR A 399 -10.00 -15.62 11.80
CA TYR A 399 -9.10 -14.50 12.05
C TYR A 399 -8.83 -13.63 10.82
N GLY A 400 -9.05 -14.14 9.59
CA GLY A 400 -9.43 -13.41 8.35
C GLY A 400 -8.55 -12.25 7.86
N LEU A 401 -7.56 -11.83 8.64
CA LEU A 401 -6.65 -10.72 8.40
C LEU A 401 -5.31 -11.28 7.96
N MET A 402 -4.86 -10.85 6.77
CA MET A 402 -3.55 -11.21 6.21
C MET A 402 -2.41 -10.89 7.18
N MET A 403 -2.45 -9.70 7.77
CA MET A 403 -1.43 -9.18 8.68
C MET A 403 -2.08 -8.45 9.86
N LYS A 404 -1.38 -8.45 11.00
CA LYS A 404 -1.80 -7.74 12.21
C LYS A 404 -1.40 -6.27 12.12
N ASN A 405 -2.35 -5.36 12.30
CA ASN A 405 -2.03 -3.95 12.55
C ASN A 405 -1.45 -3.81 13.97
N THR A 406 -0.17 -3.46 14.06
CA THR A 406 0.55 -3.29 15.32
C THR A 406 0.48 -1.86 15.87
N ALA A 407 0.15 -0.87 15.03
CA ALA A 407 0.13 0.56 15.37
C ALA A 407 1.42 1.03 16.08
N ASN A 408 2.58 0.50 15.71
CA ASN A 408 3.82 0.62 16.49
C ASN A 408 4.81 1.67 15.99
N THR A 409 4.59 2.28 14.82
CA THR A 409 5.63 3.02 14.09
C THR A 409 5.81 4.43 14.65
N SER A 410 4.73 5.21 14.73
CA SER A 410 4.81 6.62 15.13
C SER A 410 3.50 7.12 15.73
N CYS A 411 3.48 8.41 16.06
CA CYS A 411 2.28 9.13 16.43
C CYS A 411 2.20 10.50 15.75
N VAL A 412 0.98 11.01 15.55
CA VAL A 412 0.71 12.40 15.16
C VAL A 412 -0.37 12.99 16.05
N PHE A 413 -0.21 14.23 16.49
CA PHE A 413 -1.26 15.00 17.16
C PHE A 413 -1.88 15.97 16.16
N HIS A 414 -3.19 15.83 15.91
CA HIS A 414 -3.89 16.64 14.93
C HIS A 414 -5.38 16.74 15.30
N ALA A 415 -5.95 17.94 15.17
CA ALA A 415 -7.36 18.21 15.49
C ALA A 415 -7.79 17.70 16.89
N GLY A 416 -6.93 17.88 17.90
CA GLY A 416 -7.20 17.45 19.29
C GLY A 416 -7.07 15.95 19.55
N LYS A 417 -6.62 15.17 18.55
CA LYS A 417 -6.50 13.71 18.64
C LYS A 417 -5.06 13.28 18.49
N LEU A 418 -4.63 12.35 19.34
CA LEU A 418 -3.39 11.61 19.12
C LEU A 418 -3.73 10.36 18.32
N LEU A 419 -3.08 10.18 17.17
CA LEU A 419 -3.20 8.99 16.34
C LEU A 419 -1.91 8.19 16.40
N ALA A 420 -2.01 6.90 16.72
CA ALA A 420 -0.91 5.94 16.62
C ALA A 420 -0.96 5.22 15.26
N LEU A 421 0.19 5.12 14.61
CA LEU A 421 0.27 4.86 13.17
C LEU A 421 1.08 3.59 12.85
N TRP A 422 0.69 2.92 11.78
CA TRP A 422 1.42 1.83 11.14
C TRP A 422 1.05 1.79 9.65
N GLU A 423 2.06 1.72 8.79
CA GLU A 423 1.96 2.08 7.37
C GLU A 423 1.03 1.17 6.54
N ALA A 424 0.75 -0.03 7.02
CA ALA A 424 -0.08 -1.02 6.33
C ALA A 424 -1.50 -1.13 6.92
N GLY A 425 -1.95 -0.14 7.69
CA GLY A 425 -3.30 -0.13 8.26
C GLY A 425 -3.85 1.25 8.58
N ALA A 426 -5.08 1.29 9.09
CA ALA A 426 -5.70 2.51 9.59
C ALA A 426 -5.06 2.94 10.93
N PRO A 427 -5.06 4.25 11.25
CA PRO A 427 -4.55 4.74 12.52
C PRO A 427 -5.46 4.37 13.69
N TYR A 428 -4.90 4.34 14.90
CA TYR A 428 -5.67 4.17 16.14
C TYR A 428 -5.67 5.48 16.94
N GLU A 429 -6.86 5.95 17.34
CA GLU A 429 -6.98 7.11 18.24
C GLU A 429 -6.60 6.71 19.67
N ILE A 430 -5.79 7.56 20.29
CA ILE A 430 -5.29 7.43 21.65
C ILE A 430 -5.74 8.63 22.46
N GLN A 431 -6.35 8.37 23.61
CA GLN A 431 -6.81 9.42 24.52
C GLN A 431 -5.64 9.95 25.35
N LEU A 432 -5.46 11.28 25.35
CA LEU A 432 -4.51 11.98 26.23
C LEU A 432 -5.21 12.43 27.53
N PRO A 433 -4.46 12.53 28.65
CA PRO A 433 -3.04 12.15 28.80
C PRO A 433 -2.83 10.66 29.10
N ASP A 434 -3.89 9.89 29.35
CA ASP A 434 -3.81 8.54 29.93
C ASP A 434 -3.37 7.42 28.98
N LEU A 435 -3.26 7.70 27.68
CA LEU A 435 -2.84 6.79 26.62
C LEU A 435 -3.76 5.58 26.43
N GLU A 436 -5.04 5.71 26.76
CA GLU A 436 -6.01 4.65 26.51
C GLU A 436 -6.39 4.62 25.02
N THR A 437 -6.46 3.43 24.43
CA THR A 437 -6.84 3.26 23.03
C THR A 437 -8.36 3.44 22.88
N VAL A 438 -8.76 4.44 22.10
CA VAL A 438 -10.17 4.68 21.76
C VAL A 438 -10.63 3.67 20.71
N GLY A 439 -9.84 3.48 19.65
CA GLY A 439 -10.15 2.53 18.57
C GLY A 439 -9.57 2.96 17.23
N VAL A 440 -9.94 2.24 16.16
CA VAL A 440 -9.56 2.59 14.79
C VAL A 440 -10.18 3.94 14.42
N TYR A 441 -9.39 4.84 13.84
CA TYR A 441 -9.84 6.14 13.39
C TYR A 441 -9.97 6.18 11.86
N THR A 442 -11.20 6.22 11.35
CA THR A 442 -11.52 6.09 9.92
C THR A 442 -11.96 7.41 9.27
N PHE A 443 -11.81 8.54 9.97
CA PHE A 443 -12.24 9.86 9.50
C PHE A 443 -13.73 9.86 9.05
N ASN A 444 -14.62 9.36 9.92
CA ASN A 444 -16.04 9.13 9.62
C ASN A 444 -16.26 8.20 8.41
N ASN A 445 -15.51 7.09 8.36
CA ASN A 445 -15.53 6.09 7.29
C ASN A 445 -15.14 6.60 5.90
N LYS A 446 -14.46 7.76 5.83
CA LYS A 446 -13.95 8.29 4.56
C LYS A 446 -12.59 7.73 4.18
N LEU A 447 -11.83 7.18 5.13
CA LEU A 447 -10.53 6.56 4.85
C LEU A 447 -10.71 5.22 4.14
N ALA A 448 -10.32 5.16 2.87
CA ALA A 448 -10.39 3.95 2.03
C ALA A 448 -9.05 3.21 1.88
N SER A 449 -7.93 3.89 2.16
CA SER A 449 -6.55 3.38 2.05
C SER A 449 -5.95 3.00 3.41
N THR A 450 -4.77 2.40 3.36
CA THR A 450 -3.81 2.41 4.47
C THR A 450 -3.39 3.84 4.81
N PHE A 451 -2.75 4.03 5.97
CA PHE A 451 -2.37 5.36 6.45
C PHE A 451 -0.88 5.39 6.76
N THR A 452 -0.15 6.32 6.14
CA THR A 452 1.29 6.50 6.37
C THR A 452 1.60 6.69 7.87
N ALA A 453 2.73 6.14 8.31
CA ALA A 453 3.26 6.46 9.63
C ALA A 453 3.97 7.83 9.67
N HIS A 454 4.07 8.56 8.57
CA HIS A 454 4.77 9.84 8.53
C HIS A 454 3.94 11.00 8.00
N PRO A 455 2.72 11.21 8.52
CA PRO A 455 1.89 12.33 8.09
C PRO A 455 2.61 13.65 8.36
N LYS A 456 2.44 14.63 7.48
CA LYS A 456 3.04 15.96 7.64
C LYS A 456 1.94 16.99 7.90
N VAL A 457 1.99 17.67 9.03
CA VAL A 457 1.08 18.77 9.35
C VAL A 457 1.71 20.07 8.86
N ASP A 458 1.01 20.82 8.02
CA ASP A 458 1.47 22.14 7.61
C ASP A 458 1.26 23.14 8.76
N PRO A 459 2.31 23.78 9.28
CA PRO A 459 2.22 24.67 10.44
C PRO A 459 1.47 25.98 10.14
N VAL A 460 1.26 26.35 8.87
CA VAL A 460 0.53 27.55 8.44
C VAL A 460 -0.95 27.25 8.24
N THR A 461 -1.29 26.18 7.53
CA THR A 461 -2.70 25.87 7.21
C THR A 461 -3.37 24.98 8.25
N GLY A 462 -2.59 24.24 9.03
CA GLY A 462 -3.05 23.18 9.94
C GLY A 462 -3.55 21.92 9.21
N GLU A 463 -3.44 21.87 7.89
CA GLU A 463 -3.81 20.67 7.12
C GLU A 463 -2.80 19.56 7.37
N MET A 464 -3.29 18.34 7.55
CA MET A 464 -2.45 17.15 7.64
C MET A 464 -2.46 16.44 6.30
N ILE A 465 -1.28 16.30 5.72
CA ILE A 465 -1.05 15.62 4.47
C ILE A 465 -0.68 14.17 4.77
N VAL A 466 -1.30 13.25 4.02
CA VAL A 466 -1.15 11.81 4.26
C VAL A 466 -1.12 11.06 2.93
N PHE A 467 -0.62 9.84 2.95
CA PHE A 467 -0.77 8.90 1.85
C PHE A 467 -1.02 7.49 2.37
N GLY A 468 -1.48 6.61 1.50
CA GLY A 468 -1.56 5.17 1.73
C GLY A 468 -1.00 4.41 0.54
N PHE A 469 -0.33 3.28 0.79
CA PHE A 469 0.09 2.38 -0.27
C PHE A 469 -0.61 1.02 -0.17
N ALA A 470 -0.83 0.39 -1.32
CA ALA A 470 -1.46 -0.92 -1.42
C ALA A 470 -0.45 -1.97 -1.92
N PRO A 471 -0.22 -3.06 -1.17
CA PRO A 471 0.83 -4.03 -1.53
C PRO A 471 0.41 -5.03 -2.63
N ILE A 472 -0.88 -5.13 -2.98
CA ILE A 472 -1.41 -6.23 -3.82
C ILE A 472 -2.02 -5.73 -5.13
N ALA A 473 -2.95 -4.77 -5.05
CA ALA A 473 -3.73 -4.31 -6.18
C ALA A 473 -3.72 -2.78 -6.27
N PRO A 474 -3.78 -2.21 -7.48
CA PRO A 474 -3.87 -0.77 -7.66
C PRO A 474 -5.22 -0.20 -7.14
N PRO A 475 -5.27 1.09 -6.77
CA PRO A 475 -4.15 2.05 -6.81
C PRO A 475 -3.08 1.73 -5.77
N TYR A 476 -1.81 1.70 -6.20
CA TYR A 476 -0.70 1.34 -5.33
C TYR A 476 -0.30 2.49 -4.39
N LEU A 477 -0.67 3.72 -4.74
CA LEU A 477 -0.45 4.91 -3.93
C LEU A 477 -1.70 5.81 -3.99
N GLU A 478 -2.15 6.26 -2.83
CA GLU A 478 -3.24 7.22 -2.69
C GLU A 478 -2.76 8.41 -1.86
N TYR A 479 -2.97 9.62 -2.38
CA TYR A 479 -2.66 10.88 -1.72
C TYR A 479 -3.93 11.44 -1.07
N SER A 480 -3.88 11.83 0.20
CA SER A 480 -5.01 12.47 0.87
C SER A 480 -4.65 13.72 1.67
N VAL A 481 -5.64 14.59 1.83
CA VAL A 481 -5.55 15.84 2.62
C VAL A 481 -6.62 15.84 3.69
N VAL A 482 -6.21 16.08 4.93
CA VAL A 482 -7.09 16.25 6.10
C VAL A 482 -7.09 17.72 6.52
N SER A 483 -8.27 18.29 6.77
CA SER A 483 -8.44 19.67 7.28
C SER A 483 -7.85 19.85 8.67
N LYS A 484 -7.60 21.09 9.12
CA LYS A 484 -7.17 21.37 10.50
C LYS A 484 -8.17 20.93 11.59
N GLU A 485 -9.44 20.72 11.21
CA GLU A 485 -10.51 20.20 12.06
C GLU A 485 -10.60 18.66 12.04
N GLY A 486 -9.72 17.98 11.29
CA GLY A 486 -9.71 16.52 11.23
C GLY A 486 -10.64 15.92 10.19
N GLU A 487 -11.12 16.70 9.22
CA GLU A 487 -11.96 16.17 8.12
C GLU A 487 -11.10 15.69 6.94
N LEU A 488 -11.22 14.43 6.54
CA LEU A 488 -10.64 13.95 5.28
C LEU A 488 -11.36 14.64 4.10
N LYS A 489 -10.66 15.58 3.45
CA LYS A 489 -11.21 16.44 2.39
C LYS A 489 -11.19 15.77 1.03
N ARG A 490 -10.08 15.11 0.71
CA ARG A 490 -9.79 14.60 -0.63
C ARG A 490 -8.83 13.44 -0.56
N THR A 491 -9.08 12.44 -1.39
CA THR A 491 -8.18 11.33 -1.69
C THR A 491 -8.09 11.18 -3.20
N VAL A 492 -6.88 11.07 -3.76
CA VAL A 492 -6.67 10.81 -5.19
C VAL A 492 -5.61 9.74 -5.40
N PRO A 493 -5.80 8.83 -6.36
CA PRO A 493 -4.78 7.85 -6.71
C PRO A 493 -3.62 8.53 -7.42
N ILE A 494 -2.41 8.00 -7.20
CA ILE A 494 -1.19 8.37 -7.90
C ILE A 494 -0.61 7.10 -8.52
N ASP A 495 -0.41 7.11 -9.83
CA ASP A 495 0.04 5.93 -10.56
C ASP A 495 1.54 5.71 -10.36
N ILE A 496 1.88 4.51 -9.91
CA ILE A 496 3.25 3.99 -9.84
C ILE A 496 3.29 2.61 -10.51
N PRO A 497 4.44 2.20 -11.10
CA PRO A 497 4.50 1.04 -11.98
C PRO A 497 4.44 -0.30 -11.25
N ALA A 498 4.68 -0.32 -9.94
CA ALA A 498 4.70 -1.51 -9.12
C ALA A 498 4.33 -1.18 -7.67
N PRO A 499 3.86 -2.15 -6.87
CA PRO A 499 3.70 -1.98 -5.44
C PRO A 499 5.08 -1.88 -4.78
N VAL A 500 5.37 -0.71 -4.23
CA VAL A 500 6.57 -0.45 -3.44
C VAL A 500 6.17 -0.12 -2.00
N MET A 501 7.04 -0.46 -1.06
CA MET A 501 6.93 0.02 0.32
C MET A 501 7.43 1.46 0.37
N MET A 502 6.50 2.41 0.33
CA MET A 502 6.78 3.83 0.48
C MET A 502 6.69 4.22 1.95
N HIS A 503 7.83 4.53 2.57
CA HIS A 503 7.91 4.77 4.01
C HIS A 503 7.51 6.20 4.39
N ASP A 504 8.27 7.18 3.90
CA ASP A 504 8.10 8.60 4.22
C ASP A 504 7.90 9.43 2.93
N PHE A 505 7.56 10.70 3.11
CA PHE A 505 7.32 11.67 2.06
C PHE A 505 7.60 13.09 2.60
N ALA A 506 7.55 14.11 1.75
CA ALA A 506 7.74 15.49 2.19
C ALA A 506 6.62 16.41 1.72
N ILE A 507 6.53 17.56 2.35
CA ILE A 507 5.70 18.68 1.88
C ILE A 507 6.56 19.92 1.76
N THR A 508 6.13 20.84 0.90
CA THR A 508 6.62 22.22 0.79
C THR A 508 5.40 23.14 0.90
N GLU A 509 5.55 24.44 0.64
CA GLU A 509 4.40 25.35 0.64
C GLU A 509 3.36 24.97 -0.44
N HIS A 510 3.82 24.56 -1.63
CA HIS A 510 2.96 24.30 -2.79
C HIS A 510 2.97 22.86 -3.29
N TYR A 511 3.92 22.03 -2.87
CA TYR A 511 4.07 20.65 -3.36
C TYR A 511 4.08 19.60 -2.24
N THR A 512 3.66 18.40 -2.62
CA THR A 512 3.85 17.13 -1.90
C THR A 512 4.87 16.30 -2.68
N ILE A 513 5.81 15.68 -1.98
CA ILE A 513 6.95 14.96 -2.56
C ILE A 513 6.88 13.48 -2.17
N PHE A 514 6.73 12.60 -3.15
CA PHE A 514 6.70 11.14 -2.97
C PHE A 514 8.06 10.50 -3.28
N LEU A 515 8.42 9.49 -2.49
CA LEU A 515 9.69 8.77 -2.58
C LEU A 515 9.45 7.36 -3.13
N ASP A 516 9.43 7.22 -4.46
CA ASP A 516 9.25 5.93 -5.13
C ASP A 516 10.61 5.22 -5.26
N MET A 517 10.95 4.50 -4.20
CA MET A 517 12.19 3.73 -4.09
C MET A 517 11.91 2.27 -4.49
N PRO A 518 12.89 1.54 -5.08
CA PRO A 518 12.68 0.21 -5.66
C PRO A 518 12.58 -0.92 -4.60
N LEU A 519 11.97 -0.65 -3.45
CA LEU A 519 11.68 -1.62 -2.39
C LEU A 519 10.32 -2.29 -2.66
N THR A 520 10.35 -3.32 -3.51
CA THR A 520 9.14 -3.93 -4.08
C THR A 520 8.48 -4.93 -3.13
N PHE A 521 7.14 -4.93 -3.10
CA PHE A 521 6.35 -5.97 -2.43
C PHE A 521 5.89 -7.02 -3.46
N LYS A 522 6.40 -8.25 -3.35
CA LYS A 522 6.02 -9.39 -4.20
C LYS A 522 5.78 -10.63 -3.32
N PRO A 523 4.54 -10.88 -2.86
CA PRO A 523 4.26 -11.89 -1.82
C PRO A 523 4.62 -13.31 -2.28
N MET A 524 4.50 -13.58 -3.58
CA MET A 524 4.75 -14.90 -4.18
C MET A 524 6.23 -15.32 -4.15
N ARG A 525 7.15 -14.39 -3.87
CA ARG A 525 8.57 -14.71 -3.61
C ARG A 525 8.77 -15.74 -2.51
N ILE A 526 7.88 -15.74 -1.54
CA ILE A 526 7.94 -16.68 -0.42
C ILE A 526 7.83 -18.13 -0.93
N MET A 527 7.08 -18.39 -2.01
CA MET A 527 6.98 -19.75 -2.58
C MET A 527 8.31 -20.24 -3.17
N GLN A 528 9.18 -19.31 -3.56
CA GLN A 528 10.53 -19.58 -4.08
C GLN A 528 11.60 -19.57 -2.97
N GLY A 529 11.22 -19.42 -1.70
CA GLY A 529 12.16 -19.31 -0.58
C GLY A 529 12.79 -17.92 -0.42
N GLN A 530 12.22 -16.89 -1.05
CA GLN A 530 12.71 -15.51 -1.02
C GLN A 530 11.84 -14.62 -0.13
N LEU A 531 12.38 -13.48 0.31
CA LEU A 531 11.63 -12.49 1.08
C LEU A 531 10.55 -11.80 0.23
N PRO A 532 9.35 -11.54 0.79
CA PRO A 532 8.27 -10.89 0.06
C PRO A 532 8.59 -9.42 -0.28
N ILE A 533 9.40 -8.76 0.55
CA ILE A 533 9.86 -7.39 0.34
C ILE A 533 11.33 -7.43 0.04
N LYS A 534 11.73 -6.82 -1.07
CA LYS A 534 13.12 -6.81 -1.52
C LYS A 534 13.43 -5.53 -2.28
N PHE A 535 14.60 -4.97 -2.00
CA PHE A 535 15.17 -3.89 -2.79
C PHE A 535 15.66 -4.40 -4.15
N GLU A 536 15.31 -3.67 -5.22
CA GLU A 536 15.67 -3.99 -6.60
C GLU A 536 16.73 -2.98 -7.09
N PRO A 537 18.03 -3.21 -6.83
CA PRO A 537 19.10 -2.24 -7.13
C PRO A 537 19.25 -1.94 -8.63
N GLN A 538 18.71 -2.80 -9.50
CA GLN A 538 18.69 -2.62 -10.95
C GLN A 538 17.63 -1.62 -11.44
N ASN A 539 16.67 -1.25 -10.58
CA ASN A 539 15.63 -0.29 -10.93
C ASN A 539 16.01 1.10 -10.40
N PRO A 540 15.83 2.18 -11.17
CA PRO A 540 16.12 3.52 -10.70
C PRO A 540 15.12 3.95 -9.62
N SER A 541 15.55 4.86 -8.75
CA SER A 541 14.67 5.52 -7.77
C SER A 541 14.04 6.76 -8.40
N ARG A 542 12.84 7.15 -7.95
CA ARG A 542 12.13 8.31 -8.50
C ARG A 542 11.58 9.19 -7.38
N ILE A 543 11.68 10.50 -7.56
CA ILE A 543 11.10 11.51 -6.69
C ILE A 543 9.92 12.16 -7.42
N GLY A 544 8.71 12.03 -6.86
CA GLY A 544 7.47 12.55 -7.44
C GLY A 544 7.08 13.89 -6.82
N ILE A 545 7.04 14.95 -7.61
CA ILE A 545 6.61 16.29 -7.17
C ILE A 545 5.17 16.52 -7.63
N LEU A 546 4.25 16.54 -6.67
CA LEU A 546 2.82 16.75 -6.87
C LEU A 546 2.41 18.13 -6.35
N PRO A 547 1.82 19.04 -7.16
CA PRO A 547 1.19 20.23 -6.60
C PRO A 547 0.15 19.85 -5.54
N ARG A 548 0.07 20.54 -4.40
CA ARG A 548 -0.78 20.14 -3.25
C ARG A 548 -2.25 19.89 -3.59
N ASN A 549 -2.79 20.67 -4.53
CA ASN A 549 -4.16 20.54 -5.04
C ASN A 549 -4.26 19.75 -6.35
N GLY A 550 -3.15 19.19 -6.82
CA GLY A 550 -3.02 18.42 -8.04
C GLY A 550 -3.45 16.97 -7.90
N ASP A 551 -3.45 16.23 -9.00
CA ASP A 551 -3.71 14.79 -9.07
C ASP A 551 -2.64 14.08 -9.93
N ASN A 552 -2.87 12.80 -10.24
CA ASN A 552 -2.01 11.99 -11.09
C ASN A 552 -1.62 12.63 -12.43
N ARG A 553 -2.43 13.53 -13.01
CA ARG A 553 -2.12 14.20 -14.28
C ARG A 553 -1.08 15.31 -14.13
N THR A 554 -0.88 15.79 -12.90
CA THR A 554 -0.05 16.95 -12.58
C THR A 554 1.22 16.60 -11.83
N ILE A 555 1.36 15.35 -11.36
CA ILE A 555 2.60 14.88 -10.74
C ILE A 555 3.71 14.83 -11.78
N ARG A 556 4.92 15.16 -11.35
CA ARG A 556 6.13 15.07 -12.16
C ARG A 556 7.14 14.18 -11.47
N TRP A 557 7.61 13.15 -12.16
CA TRP A 557 8.61 12.21 -11.65
C TRP A 557 10.00 12.58 -12.14
N PHE A 558 10.95 12.60 -11.21
CA PHE A 558 12.36 12.88 -11.47
C PHE A 558 13.16 11.63 -11.09
N GLU A 559 13.92 11.09 -12.05
CA GLU A 559 14.75 9.92 -11.83
C GLU A 559 16.03 10.31 -11.08
N VAL A 560 16.43 9.48 -10.12
CA VAL A 560 17.69 9.59 -9.37
C VAL A 560 18.40 8.24 -9.33
N SER A 561 19.67 8.24 -8.94
CA SER A 561 20.43 7.00 -8.81
C SER A 561 19.72 6.02 -7.88
N ALA A 562 19.74 4.71 -8.19
CA ALA A 562 19.12 3.69 -7.35
C ALA A 562 19.62 3.82 -5.90
N CYS A 563 18.68 4.02 -4.98
CA CYS A 563 18.92 4.14 -3.54
C CYS A 563 17.63 3.95 -2.76
N MET A 564 17.75 3.77 -1.45
CA MET A 564 16.62 3.87 -0.53
C MET A 564 16.70 5.17 0.25
N LEU A 565 15.61 5.94 0.21
CA LEU A 565 15.37 7.07 1.09
C LEU A 565 14.40 6.64 2.18
N TYR A 566 14.82 6.69 3.44
CA TYR A 566 14.01 6.25 4.58
C TYR A 566 13.22 7.41 5.17
N HIS A 567 13.88 8.31 5.88
CA HIS A 567 13.22 9.40 6.59
C HIS A 567 13.58 10.75 6.01
N VAL A 568 12.57 11.61 5.94
CA VAL A 568 12.70 12.98 5.45
C VAL A 568 12.97 13.92 6.61
N GLY A 569 14.03 14.71 6.49
CA GLY A 569 14.31 15.80 7.42
C GLY A 569 13.40 17.00 7.19
N ASN A 570 13.44 17.57 5.98
CA ASN A 570 12.51 18.62 5.56
C ASN A 570 12.57 18.83 4.03
N ALA A 571 11.65 19.63 3.48
CA ALA A 571 11.74 20.15 2.13
C ALA A 571 11.18 21.57 2.00
N TRP A 572 11.65 22.32 1.02
CA TRP A 572 11.11 23.65 0.68
C TRP A 572 11.40 24.03 -0.78
N GLU A 573 10.88 25.18 -1.19
CA GLU A 573 11.05 25.73 -2.54
C GLU A 573 12.07 26.89 -2.54
N GLU A 574 12.95 26.92 -3.53
CA GLU A 574 13.89 28.03 -3.79
C GLU A 574 13.89 28.38 -5.28
N GLY A 575 13.13 29.40 -5.67
CA GLY A 575 12.94 29.75 -7.08
C GLY A 575 12.25 28.60 -7.83
N ASP A 576 12.90 28.10 -8.88
CA ASP A 576 12.41 26.97 -9.67
C ASP A 576 12.84 25.59 -9.11
N GLU A 577 13.48 25.55 -7.93
CA GLU A 577 13.98 24.31 -7.34
C GLU A 577 13.18 23.90 -6.10
N VAL A 578 12.97 22.59 -5.97
CA VAL A 578 12.59 21.97 -4.70
C VAL A 578 13.86 21.44 -4.04
N VAL A 579 14.10 21.85 -2.80
CA VAL A 579 15.18 21.36 -1.95
C VAL A 579 14.60 20.34 -0.98
N LEU A 580 15.12 19.11 -0.99
CA LEU A 580 14.69 18.00 -0.15
C LEU A 580 15.89 17.47 0.65
N PHE A 581 15.67 17.20 1.93
CA PHE A 581 16.64 16.55 2.80
C PHE A 581 16.07 15.21 3.27
N ALA A 582 16.78 14.13 2.98
CA ALA A 582 16.35 12.78 3.35
C ALA A 582 17.56 11.89 3.65
N THR A 583 17.38 10.93 4.53
CA THR A 583 18.41 9.94 4.85
C THR A 583 18.43 8.85 3.78
N ARG A 584 19.63 8.61 3.27
CA ARG A 584 19.89 7.74 2.11
C ARG A 584 20.79 6.59 2.51
N THR A 585 20.45 5.40 2.00
CA THR A 585 21.38 4.27 1.86
C THR A 585 21.41 3.82 0.40
N PRO A 586 22.55 3.41 -0.16
CA PRO A 586 22.63 2.93 -1.55
C PRO A 586 21.86 1.62 -1.80
N ASP A 587 21.76 0.76 -0.78
CA ASP A 587 21.03 -0.51 -0.80
C ASP A 587 20.37 -0.72 0.57
N THR A 588 19.34 -1.56 0.64
CA THR A 588 18.75 -1.96 1.91
C THR A 588 18.32 -3.43 1.93
N TYR A 589 18.56 -4.04 3.08
CA TYR A 589 18.12 -5.37 3.47
C TYR A 589 17.06 -5.31 4.57
N LEU A 590 16.43 -4.15 4.80
CA LEU A 590 15.43 -3.92 5.84
C LEU A 590 15.95 -4.27 7.24
N PHE A 591 17.23 -4.00 7.51
CA PHE A 591 17.86 -4.38 8.79
C PHE A 591 17.87 -5.89 9.05
N ILE A 592 17.68 -6.70 8.01
CA ILE A 592 17.92 -8.14 8.11
C ILE A 592 19.44 -8.32 8.22
N PRO A 593 19.92 -9.03 9.25
CA PRO A 593 21.35 -9.22 9.46
C PRO A 593 21.96 -9.96 8.27
N GLN A 594 23.02 -9.37 7.71
CA GLN A 594 23.90 -10.06 6.77
C GLN A 594 24.96 -10.85 7.53
N GLU A 595 25.58 -11.85 6.89
CA GLU A 595 26.69 -12.60 7.49
C GLU A 595 27.84 -11.66 7.90
N ASP A 596 28.19 -11.66 9.18
CA ASP A 596 29.34 -10.91 9.69
C ASP A 596 30.64 -11.64 9.32
N LYS A 597 31.40 -11.06 8.40
CA LYS A 597 32.65 -11.64 7.89
C LYS A 597 33.86 -11.36 8.78
N GLY A 598 33.69 -10.69 9.92
CA GLY A 598 34.76 -10.39 10.88
C GLY A 598 35.68 -9.24 10.45
N GLU A 599 36.71 -8.95 11.26
CA GLU A 599 37.67 -7.87 11.00
C GLU A 599 38.41 -8.06 9.66
N GLY A 600 38.28 -7.08 8.76
CA GLY A 600 38.92 -7.09 7.43
C GLY A 600 38.04 -7.64 6.29
N GLY A 601 36.87 -8.21 6.60
CA GLY A 601 35.81 -8.46 5.61
C GLY A 601 34.92 -7.23 5.44
N GLU A 602 34.55 -6.88 4.21
CA GLU A 602 33.47 -5.91 3.97
C GLU A 602 32.14 -6.56 4.41
N THR A 603 31.73 -6.31 5.66
CA THR A 603 30.36 -6.57 6.09
C THR A 603 29.47 -5.45 5.55
N GLU A 604 28.47 -5.78 4.72
CA GLU A 604 27.45 -4.85 4.23
C GLU A 604 26.50 -4.47 5.39
N PHE A 605 26.97 -3.58 6.27
CA PHE A 605 26.12 -2.95 7.28
C PHE A 605 25.53 -1.67 6.69
N GLU A 606 24.19 -1.59 6.67
CA GLU A 606 23.47 -0.43 6.15
C GLU A 606 23.92 0.83 6.89
N GLN A 607 24.48 1.78 6.12
CA GLN A 607 24.87 3.08 6.61
C GLN A 607 23.99 4.13 5.96
N PHE A 608 23.33 4.89 6.81
CA PHE A 608 22.45 5.97 6.40
C PHE A 608 23.24 7.27 6.45
N ARG A 609 23.03 8.15 5.48
CA ARG A 609 23.63 9.50 5.48
C ARG A 609 22.57 10.50 5.10
N LEU A 610 22.63 11.68 5.69
CA LEU A 610 21.72 12.77 5.32
C LEU A 610 22.13 13.35 3.97
N TYR A 611 21.22 13.32 3.00
CA TYR A 611 21.44 13.84 1.66
C TYR A 611 20.57 15.07 1.40
N ARG A 612 21.12 16.01 0.63
CA ARG A 612 20.41 17.13 0.02
C ARG A 612 20.18 16.84 -1.46
N TYR A 613 18.92 16.95 -1.86
CA TYR A 613 18.46 16.90 -3.23
C TYR A 613 18.01 18.29 -3.66
N ARG A 614 18.52 18.79 -4.78
CA ARG A 614 18.02 20.01 -5.44
C ARG A 614 17.42 19.63 -6.77
N ILE A 615 16.09 19.75 -6.88
CA ILE A 615 15.29 19.27 -8.00
C ILE A 615 14.78 20.48 -8.76
N ASN A 616 15.35 20.75 -9.93
CA ASN A 616 14.98 21.90 -10.74
C ASN A 616 13.74 21.59 -11.60
N LEU A 617 12.62 22.23 -11.26
CA LEU A 617 11.34 22.00 -11.91
C LEU A 617 11.30 22.57 -13.34
N ALA A 618 12.12 23.57 -13.69
CA ALA A 618 12.16 24.10 -15.05
C ALA A 618 12.93 23.20 -16.02
N THR A 619 14.07 22.65 -15.57
CA THR A 619 15.02 21.92 -16.43
C THR A 619 14.94 20.40 -16.31
N GLY A 620 14.38 19.87 -15.20
CA GLY A 620 14.39 18.43 -14.92
C GLY A 620 15.66 17.93 -14.22
N VAL A 621 16.68 18.77 -14.04
CA VAL A 621 17.95 18.37 -13.44
C VAL A 621 17.80 18.16 -11.94
N VAL A 622 18.33 17.03 -11.44
CA VAL A 622 18.46 16.72 -10.01
C VAL A 622 19.94 16.73 -9.63
N LYS A 623 20.27 17.44 -8.54
CA LYS A 623 21.59 17.37 -7.89
C LYS A 623 21.45 16.68 -6.55
N GLU A 624 22.35 15.74 -6.28
CA GLU A 624 22.38 14.93 -5.06
C GLU A 624 23.70 15.17 -4.32
N GLU A 625 23.67 15.40 -3.01
CA GLU A 625 24.86 15.67 -2.21
C GLU A 625 24.69 15.12 -0.80
N ALA A 626 25.66 14.33 -0.31
CA ALA A 626 25.73 13.98 1.10
C ALA A 626 26.15 15.21 1.91
N LEU A 627 25.44 15.52 2.99
CA LEU A 627 25.79 16.66 3.86
C LEU A 627 26.99 16.38 4.76
N ASP A 628 27.19 15.12 5.13
CA ASP A 628 28.22 14.68 6.05
C ASP A 628 28.61 13.22 5.72
N ASP A 629 29.82 12.84 6.11
CA ASP A 629 30.31 11.46 6.04
C ASP A 629 29.86 10.61 7.23
N VAL A 630 29.41 11.27 8.31
CA VAL A 630 28.90 10.59 9.51
C VAL A 630 27.59 9.88 9.19
N ALA A 631 27.49 8.61 9.59
CA ALA A 631 26.29 7.84 9.40
C ALA A 631 25.19 8.28 10.40
N THR A 632 24.02 8.62 9.88
CA THR A 632 22.90 9.20 10.64
C THR A 632 21.55 8.74 10.15
N GLU A 633 20.60 8.63 11.08
CA GLU A 633 19.19 8.38 10.81
C GLU A 633 18.28 9.28 11.68
N PHE A 634 16.96 9.17 11.58
CA PHE A 634 15.94 9.90 12.33
C PHE A 634 16.16 11.42 12.26
N PRO A 635 16.12 12.02 11.05
CA PRO A 635 16.26 13.46 10.91
C PRO A 635 15.04 14.18 11.51
N ARG A 636 15.30 15.29 12.21
CA ARG A 636 14.29 16.11 12.90
C ARG A 636 14.57 17.59 12.68
N ILE A 637 13.52 18.38 12.78
CA ILE A 637 13.56 19.85 12.77
C ILE A 637 12.71 20.39 13.91
N ASN A 638 12.68 21.71 14.05
CA ASN A 638 11.56 22.37 14.71
C ASN A 638 10.32 22.25 13.81
N ASP A 639 9.27 21.56 14.27
CA ASP A 639 8.08 21.22 13.48
C ASP A 639 7.32 22.46 12.97
N ASP A 640 7.51 23.64 13.59
CA ASP A 640 7.01 24.94 13.12
C ASP A 640 7.53 25.34 11.73
N PHE A 641 8.59 24.67 11.26
CA PHE A 641 9.23 24.89 9.96
C PHE A 641 8.97 23.75 8.96
N THR A 642 8.07 22.82 9.25
CA THR A 642 7.71 21.73 8.34
C THR A 642 7.25 22.28 6.99
N GLY A 643 7.94 21.88 5.91
CA GLY A 643 7.67 22.34 4.57
C GLY A 643 8.07 23.79 4.28
N ARG A 644 8.92 24.39 5.13
CA ARG A 644 9.48 25.74 4.98
C ARG A 644 11.00 25.69 5.06
N LYS A 645 11.66 26.77 4.64
CA LYS A 645 13.11 26.87 4.71
C LYS A 645 13.56 26.85 6.18
N THR A 646 14.53 25.99 6.47
CA THR A 646 15.03 25.69 7.82
C THR A 646 16.54 25.79 7.82
N ARG A 647 17.13 26.31 8.89
CA ARG A 647 18.58 26.39 9.07
C ARG A 647 19.14 25.20 9.85
N TYR A 648 18.44 24.74 10.88
CA TYR A 648 18.92 23.71 11.80
C TYR A 648 18.17 22.39 11.60
N MET A 649 18.95 21.34 11.43
CA MET A 649 18.43 19.98 11.35
C MET A 649 19.15 19.10 12.35
N TYR A 650 18.43 18.20 12.99
CA TYR A 650 18.97 17.25 13.95
C TYR A 650 18.87 15.84 13.35
N ALA A 651 19.75 14.93 13.75
CA ALA A 651 19.66 13.52 13.38
C ALA A 651 20.34 12.67 14.44
N SER A 652 19.93 11.41 14.57
CA SER A 652 20.59 10.46 15.46
C SER A 652 21.82 9.85 14.79
N ARG A 653 22.95 9.86 15.50
CA ARG A 653 24.23 9.30 15.02
C ARG A 653 24.23 7.79 15.13
N GLN A 654 24.56 7.10 14.04
CA GLN A 654 24.64 5.64 14.01
C GLN A 654 25.91 5.13 14.69
N ALA A 655 25.76 4.20 15.64
CA ALA A 655 26.86 3.49 16.28
C ALA A 655 27.40 2.40 15.35
N THR A 656 28.14 2.78 14.30
CA THR A 656 28.62 1.88 13.24
C THR A 656 29.53 0.73 13.71
N TYR A 657 29.99 0.78 14.96
CA TYR A 657 30.77 -0.27 15.63
C TYR A 657 29.91 -1.34 16.33
N MET A 658 28.58 -1.17 16.44
CA MET A 658 27.67 -2.09 17.13
C MET A 658 26.97 -3.11 16.20
N ARG A 659 27.61 -3.45 15.09
CA ARG A 659 27.06 -4.36 14.07
C ARG A 659 26.73 -5.74 14.64
N PRO A 660 25.69 -6.44 14.13
CA PRO A 660 24.75 -5.99 13.09
C PRO A 660 23.57 -5.18 13.65
N ARG A 661 23.59 -4.76 14.93
CA ARG A 661 22.48 -4.00 15.53
C ARG A 661 22.54 -2.55 15.09
N LEU A 662 21.42 -2.04 14.56
CA LEU A 662 21.24 -0.60 14.39
C LEU A 662 21.04 0.03 15.77
N LEU A 663 22.10 0.64 16.30
CA LEU A 663 22.06 1.43 17.53
C LEU A 663 22.52 2.85 17.24
N LEU A 664 22.09 3.79 18.08
CA LEU A 664 22.34 5.22 17.92
C LEU A 664 23.05 5.74 19.17
N ASP A 665 24.26 6.30 19.06
CA ASP A 665 25.11 6.65 20.21
C ASP A 665 25.24 8.17 20.47
N GLY A 666 24.50 8.98 19.72
CA GLY A 666 24.44 10.42 19.91
C GLY A 666 23.43 11.10 19.01
N LEU A 667 23.39 12.43 19.07
CA LEU A 667 22.66 13.30 18.16
C LEU A 667 23.64 14.21 17.42
N ILE A 668 23.30 14.60 16.20
CA ILE A 668 24.01 15.58 15.39
C ILE A 668 23.08 16.75 15.14
N LYS A 669 23.61 17.97 15.29
CA LYS A 669 22.96 19.22 14.87
C LYS A 669 23.72 19.74 13.65
N TYR A 670 23.01 19.93 12.55
CA TYR A 670 23.49 20.53 11.32
C TYR A 670 23.05 21.99 11.26
N ASP A 671 23.97 22.90 10.91
CA ASP A 671 23.66 24.26 10.49
C ASP A 671 23.79 24.33 8.96
N LEU A 672 22.66 24.28 8.27
CA LEU A 672 22.55 24.21 6.82
C LEU A 672 22.99 25.51 6.12
N GLU A 673 23.08 26.63 6.83
CA GLU A 673 23.60 27.88 6.28
C GLU A 673 25.12 27.91 6.29
N THR A 674 25.74 27.46 7.39
CA THR A 674 27.20 27.47 7.52
C THR A 674 27.86 26.19 6.99
N GLY A 675 27.09 25.12 6.83
CA GLY A 675 27.57 23.79 6.45
C GLY A 675 28.31 23.07 7.58
N SER A 676 28.15 23.53 8.82
CA SER A 676 28.81 22.92 9.99
C SER A 676 27.90 21.93 10.72
N SER A 677 28.51 20.99 11.45
CA SER A 677 27.81 20.06 12.32
C SER A 677 28.40 20.02 13.73
N GLN A 678 27.56 19.73 14.72
CA GLN A 678 27.93 19.52 16.11
C GLN A 678 27.38 18.18 16.58
N VAL A 679 28.09 17.49 17.47
CA VAL A 679 27.66 16.18 17.98
C VAL A 679 27.48 16.23 19.49
N HIS A 680 26.34 15.73 19.94
CA HIS A 680 26.07 15.43 21.35
C HIS A 680 26.19 13.92 21.54
N GLU A 681 27.27 13.45 22.17
CA GLU A 681 27.47 12.02 22.43
C GLU A 681 26.72 11.59 23.68
N PHE A 682 26.05 10.44 23.64
CA PHE A 682 25.42 9.89 24.83
C PHE A 682 26.43 9.28 25.80
N GLY A 683 27.67 9.05 25.36
CA GLY A 683 28.72 8.41 26.15
C GLY A 683 28.74 6.89 25.98
N ARG A 684 29.82 6.27 26.49
CA ARG A 684 30.13 4.87 26.21
C ARG A 684 29.05 3.91 26.74
N GLY A 685 28.51 3.07 25.85
CA GLY A 685 27.52 2.05 26.19
C GLY A 685 26.11 2.59 26.39
N ARG A 686 25.87 3.85 26.02
CA ARG A 686 24.56 4.51 26.05
C ARG A 686 24.04 4.64 24.62
N PHE A 687 22.80 4.26 24.40
CA PHE A 687 22.18 4.26 23.07
C PHE A 687 20.77 4.82 23.11
N GLY A 688 20.46 5.70 22.15
CA GLY A 688 19.17 6.38 22.05
C GLY A 688 18.32 5.91 20.86
N GLY A 689 17.41 6.79 20.47
CA GLY A 689 16.44 6.60 19.38
C GLY A 689 16.25 7.87 18.56
N ASP A 690 15.06 8.02 17.99
CA ASP A 690 14.55 9.29 17.50
C ASP A 690 14.52 10.36 18.61
N SER A 691 14.44 11.62 18.22
CA SER A 691 14.32 12.76 19.13
C SER A 691 13.10 13.61 18.79
N ALA A 692 12.69 14.48 19.71
CA ALA A 692 11.63 15.45 19.45
C ALA A 692 12.14 16.85 19.83
N PHE A 693 11.88 17.83 18.97
CA PHE A 693 12.16 19.23 19.26
C PHE A 693 11.00 19.83 20.05
N ALA A 694 11.30 20.44 21.19
CA ALA A 694 10.36 21.20 21.99
C ALA A 694 10.73 22.68 21.92
N PRO A 695 9.99 23.53 21.18
CA PRO A 695 10.29 24.96 21.11
C PRO A 695 10.07 25.61 22.47
N ARG A 696 10.95 26.55 22.84
CA ARG A 696 10.72 27.40 24.00
C ARG A 696 9.49 28.28 23.74
N PRO A 697 8.57 28.44 24.71
CA PRO A 697 7.44 29.35 24.54
C PRO A 697 7.90 30.78 24.20
N GLY A 698 7.47 31.30 23.05
CA GLY A 698 7.87 32.63 22.57
C GLY A 698 9.27 32.70 21.94
N ALA A 699 9.87 31.55 21.59
CA ALA A 699 11.13 31.47 20.86
C ALA A 699 11.13 32.37 19.62
N ALA A 700 12.22 33.14 19.44
CA ALA A 700 12.44 33.96 18.25
C ALA A 700 13.44 33.33 17.27
N ALA A 701 14.38 32.54 17.78
CA ALA A 701 15.33 31.79 16.97
C ALA A 701 14.79 30.36 16.71
N GLU A 702 15.11 29.83 15.53
CA GLU A 702 14.63 28.52 15.08
C GLU A 702 15.03 27.36 16.01
N ASP A 703 16.23 27.42 16.60
CA ASP A 703 16.78 26.44 17.53
C ASP A 703 16.63 26.83 19.00
N ASP A 704 15.82 27.84 19.34
CA ASP A 704 15.56 28.20 20.74
C ASP A 704 14.55 27.23 21.37
N GLY A 705 15.07 26.18 21.99
CA GLY A 705 14.28 25.10 22.57
C GLY A 705 15.16 23.95 23.04
N TRP A 706 14.57 22.76 23.10
CA TRP A 706 15.25 21.56 23.57
C TRP A 706 15.02 20.36 22.65
N LEU A 707 16.03 19.49 22.58
CA LEU A 707 15.88 18.15 22.02
C LEU A 707 15.63 17.18 23.17
N LEU A 708 14.57 16.37 23.02
CA LEU A 708 14.21 15.33 23.96
C LEU A 708 14.42 13.96 23.29
N THR A 709 15.15 13.06 23.95
CA THR A 709 15.36 11.70 23.44
C THR A 709 15.49 10.67 24.57
N MET A 710 14.98 9.46 24.34
CA MET A 710 15.07 8.36 25.30
C MET A 710 16.36 7.59 25.08
N VAL A 711 17.16 7.44 26.14
CA VAL A 711 18.46 6.74 26.11
C VAL A 711 18.43 5.55 27.06
N TRP A 712 19.04 4.45 26.62
CA TRP A 712 19.33 3.27 27.43
C TRP A 712 20.82 3.23 27.75
N ASP A 713 21.15 3.25 29.03
CA ASP A 713 22.48 2.95 29.53
C ASP A 713 22.62 1.44 29.77
N ALA A 714 23.38 0.77 28.91
CA ALA A 714 23.60 -0.66 28.99
C ALA A 714 24.50 -1.08 30.16
N VAL A 715 25.31 -0.16 30.70
CA VAL A 715 26.20 -0.40 31.84
C VAL A 715 25.41 -0.28 33.14
N ALA A 716 24.69 0.83 33.31
CA ALA A 716 23.82 1.07 34.47
C ALA A 716 22.52 0.24 34.44
N LYS A 717 22.17 -0.30 33.26
CA LYS A 717 20.90 -0.99 32.99
C LYS A 717 19.69 -0.11 33.32
N GLN A 718 19.74 1.14 32.88
CA GLN A 718 18.75 2.16 33.19
C GLN A 718 18.35 2.93 31.94
N SER A 719 17.06 3.25 31.83
CA SER A 719 16.56 4.16 30.79
C SER A 719 16.37 5.56 31.37
N GLU A 720 16.53 6.56 30.53
CA GLU A 720 16.38 7.97 30.88
C GLU A 720 15.86 8.78 29.69
N LEU A 721 15.18 9.89 29.98
CA LEU A 721 14.89 10.91 28.99
C LEU A 721 15.93 12.03 29.15
N LEU A 722 16.70 12.29 28.09
CA LEU A 722 17.61 13.42 28.03
C LEU A 722 16.86 14.66 27.55
N VAL A 723 17.14 15.80 28.17
CA VAL A 723 16.72 17.13 27.72
C VAL A 723 17.99 17.91 27.40
N ILE A 724 18.20 18.21 26.12
CA ILE A 724 19.41 18.85 25.60
C ILE A 724 19.04 20.25 25.12
N ASP A 725 19.77 21.26 25.57
CA ASP A 725 19.62 22.63 25.06
C ASP A 725 20.11 22.69 23.61
N ALA A 726 19.22 23.06 22.69
CA ALA A 726 19.52 23.06 21.26
C ALA A 726 20.55 24.13 20.87
N GLN A 727 20.66 25.24 21.61
CA GLN A 727 21.65 26.29 21.36
C GLN A 727 23.00 25.97 22.00
N ASN A 728 22.99 25.21 23.11
CA ASN A 728 24.19 24.73 23.78
C ASN A 728 24.40 23.22 23.59
N PHE A 729 24.32 22.78 22.33
CA PHE A 729 24.13 21.38 21.94
C PHE A 729 25.20 20.40 22.44
N THR A 730 26.48 20.81 22.51
CA THR A 730 27.59 19.93 22.91
C THR A 730 27.82 19.89 24.42
N SER A 731 27.05 20.66 25.20
CA SER A 731 27.14 20.61 26.67
C SER A 731 26.40 19.41 27.24
N GLU A 732 26.62 19.13 28.52
CA GLU A 732 25.82 18.14 29.25
C GLU A 732 24.32 18.45 29.14
N PRO A 733 23.44 17.42 29.12
CA PRO A 733 22.00 17.61 29.14
C PRO A 733 21.58 18.51 30.30
N VAL A 734 20.65 19.45 30.07
CA VAL A 734 20.14 20.34 31.13
C VAL A 734 19.39 19.54 32.20
N ALA A 735 18.77 18.43 31.78
CA ALA A 735 18.14 17.48 32.67
C ALA A 735 18.23 16.05 32.13
N ARG A 736 18.31 15.09 33.04
CA ARG A 736 18.15 13.65 32.79
C ARG A 736 17.03 13.15 33.68
N VAL A 737 15.92 12.73 33.08
CA VAL A 737 14.79 12.17 33.82
C VAL A 737 14.93 10.67 33.87
N ILE A 738 15.10 10.12 35.07
CA ILE A 738 15.36 8.70 35.27
C ILE A 738 14.05 7.91 35.13
N MET A 739 14.02 6.93 34.23
CA MET A 739 12.84 6.12 34.01
C MET A 739 12.65 5.10 35.14
N PRO A 740 11.40 4.88 35.60
CA PRO A 740 11.08 3.96 36.69
C PRO A 740 11.20 2.47 36.29
N GLN A 741 11.41 2.19 35.01
CA GLN A 741 11.69 0.87 34.46
C GLN A 741 12.49 0.99 33.16
N ARG A 742 13.00 -0.14 32.65
CA ARG A 742 13.59 -0.22 31.31
C ARG A 742 12.57 0.21 30.25
N VAL A 743 13.04 0.98 29.28
CA VAL A 743 12.30 1.43 28.11
C VAL A 743 12.99 0.83 26.88
N PRO A 744 12.36 -0.14 26.19
CA PRO A 744 12.93 -0.75 24.99
C PRO A 744 13.25 0.28 23.90
N TYR A 745 14.15 -0.07 22.99
CA TYR A 745 14.30 0.73 21.77
C TYR A 745 12.98 0.76 21.00
N GLY A 746 12.61 1.95 20.51
CA GLY A 746 11.44 2.13 19.68
C GLY A 746 11.76 2.90 18.41
N PHE A 747 10.73 3.43 17.78
CA PHE A 747 10.82 4.15 16.52
C PHE A 747 10.65 5.64 16.78
N HIS A 748 9.51 6.23 16.40
CA HIS A 748 9.38 7.67 16.33
C HIS A 748 8.98 8.33 17.65
N ALA A 749 9.58 9.50 17.88
CA ALA A 749 9.27 10.38 18.99
C ALA A 749 8.43 11.58 18.52
N THR A 750 7.63 12.15 19.42
CA THR A 750 6.90 13.40 19.18
C THR A 750 6.80 14.20 20.49
N TRP A 751 6.71 15.51 20.35
CA TRP A 751 6.48 16.44 21.45
C TRP A 751 5.13 17.13 21.25
N ILE A 752 4.33 17.19 22.30
CA ILE A 752 3.06 17.91 22.31
C ILE A 752 3.09 18.90 23.47
N SER A 753 3.06 20.19 23.18
CA SER A 753 3.05 21.22 24.23
C SER A 753 1.75 21.18 25.04
N SER A 754 1.80 21.64 26.29
CA SER A 754 0.61 21.80 27.13
C SER A 754 -0.42 22.73 26.47
N LEU A 755 0.05 23.77 25.78
CA LEU A 755 -0.79 24.68 25.00
C LEU A 755 -1.53 23.96 23.86
N ALA A 756 -0.85 23.11 23.10
CA ALA A 756 -1.47 22.33 22.03
C ALA A 756 -2.52 21.36 22.57
N MET A 757 -2.25 20.69 23.69
CA MET A 757 -3.21 19.82 24.37
C MET A 757 -4.42 20.57 24.94
N ALA A 758 -4.27 21.84 25.34
CA ALA A 758 -5.35 22.64 25.92
C ALA A 758 -6.21 23.39 24.89
N THR A 759 -5.78 23.46 23.63
CA THR A 759 -6.48 24.19 22.56
C THR A 759 -7.71 23.46 22.03
N TYR A 760 -7.79 22.15 22.25
CA TYR A 760 -8.89 21.26 21.83
C TYR A 760 -9.49 20.55 23.06
#